data_AF-B0MS50-F1
#
_entry.id   AF-B0MS50-F1
#
_cell.length_a   1.000
_cell.length_b   1.000
_cell.length_c   1.000
_cell.angle_alpha   90.00
_cell.angle_beta   90.00
_cell.angle_gamma   90.00
#
_symmetry.space_group_name_H-M   'P 1'
#
loop_
_entity.id
_entity.type
_entity.pdbx_description
1 polymer ?
#
loop_
_entity_poly.entity_id
_entity_poly.type
_entity_poly.pdbx_seq_one_letter_code
_entity_poly.pdbx_strand_id
1 'polypeptide(L)'
;MGKKIHARDLREQRKTDRTEKFADQNKKREAERAVPKKDAAVSVKSVSSVSSKKDNVTKSMAKAAGVKSVFAVGNTVYMTSFGRGNDAVLEQKIVDTSHEPLNIDDPAYQLNVVTMNGYSVTGHRGETVSAVTDNPLRRFNGRKKDEPEQSVPTDMLCLKPTLEKKFFGKEFDDNIHIQLIYNILDIEKILAVYSTNAIYALNNMSADENIENSDFFMKRTTDETFDDFEKKKESTNSREKADFDAFEKFIGNYRLAYFADAFYVNKKNPKGKAKNVLREDKELYSVLTLIGKLRHWCVHSEEGRAEFWLYKLDELKDDFKNVLDVVYNRPVEEINNRFIENNKVNIQILGSVYKNTDIAELVRSYYEFLITKKYKNMGFSIKKLRESMLEGKGYADKEYDSVRNKLYQMTDFILYTGYINEDSDRADDLVNTLRSSLKEDDKTTVYCKEADYLWKKYRESIREVADALDGDNIKKLSKSNIEIQEDKLRKCFISYADSVSEFTKLIYLLTRFLSGKEINDLVTTLINKFDNIRSFLEIMDELGLDRTFTAEYSFFEGSTKYLAELVELNSFVKSCSFDINAKRTMYRDALDILGIESDKTEEDIEKMIDNILQIDANGDKKLKKNNGLRNFIASNVIDSNRFKYLVRYGNPKKIRETAKCKPAVRFVLNEIPDAQIERYYEACCPKNTALCSANKRREKLADMIAEIKFENFSDAGNYQKANVTSRTSEAEIKRKNQAIIRLYLTVMYIMLKNLVNVNARYVIAFHCVERDTKLYAESGLEVGNIEKNKTNLTMAVMGVKLENGIIKTEFDKSFAENAANRYLRNARWYKLILDNLKKSERAVVNEFRNTVCHLNAIRNININIKEIKEVENYFALYHYLIQKHLENRFADKKVERDTGDFISKLEEHKTYCKDFVKAYCTPFGYNLVRYKNLTIDGLFDKNYPGKDDSDEQK
;
A
#
# COMPACT_ATOMS: atom_id res chain seq x y z
N MET A 1 -4.25 54.69 42.63
CA MET A 1 -5.16 53.69 42.02
C MET A 1 -4.63 53.35 40.63
N GLY A 2 -4.19 52.11 40.42
CA GLY A 2 -3.83 51.59 39.09
C GLY A 2 -4.12 50.09 39.09
N LYS A 3 -5.13 49.65 38.33
CA LYS A 3 -5.56 48.24 38.31
C LYS A 3 -4.56 47.39 37.49
N LYS A 4 -4.07 46.30 38.08
CA LYS A 4 -3.27 45.27 37.42
C LYS A 4 -4.13 44.49 36.42
N ILE A 5 -3.67 44.40 35.17
CA ILE A 5 -4.28 43.60 34.10
C ILE A 5 -3.98 42.11 34.35
N HIS A 6 -4.99 41.25 34.23
CA HIS A 6 -4.86 39.81 34.52
C HIS A 6 -4.11 39.10 33.39
N ALA A 7 -3.32 38.07 33.73
CA ALA A 7 -2.49 37.33 32.76
C ALA A 7 -3.28 36.67 31.61
N ARG A 8 -4.60 36.49 31.78
CA ARG A 8 -5.50 35.97 30.74
C ARG A 8 -5.79 37.04 29.69
N ASP A 9 -6.03 38.27 30.10
CA ASP A 9 -6.32 39.41 29.21
C ASP A 9 -5.09 39.81 28.39
N LEU A 10 -3.90 39.76 29.00
CA LEU A 10 -2.61 39.90 28.30
C LEU A 10 -2.36 38.78 27.27
N ARG A 11 -2.93 37.58 27.49
CA ARG A 11 -2.78 36.44 26.57
C ARG A 11 -3.77 36.53 25.41
N GLU A 12 -4.97 37.02 25.66
CA GLU A 12 -5.95 37.30 24.63
C GLU A 12 -5.52 38.47 23.76
N GLN A 13 -5.09 39.60 24.34
CA GLN A 13 -4.53 40.73 23.58
C GLN A 13 -3.36 40.30 22.68
N ARG A 14 -2.43 39.48 23.19
CA ARG A 14 -1.33 38.93 22.36
C ARG A 14 -1.80 37.98 21.26
N LYS A 15 -2.97 37.34 21.43
CA LYS A 15 -3.59 36.49 20.41
C LYS A 15 -4.23 37.35 19.33
N THR A 16 -4.98 38.38 19.72
CA THR A 16 -5.60 39.34 18.79
C THR A 16 -4.54 40.09 17.98
N ASP A 17 -3.50 40.62 18.64
CA ASP A 17 -2.36 41.30 17.98
C ASP A 17 -1.60 40.39 17.01
N ARG A 18 -1.49 39.08 17.32
CA ARG A 18 -0.88 38.10 16.40
C ARG A 18 -1.77 37.81 15.19
N THR A 19 -3.08 37.80 15.39
CA THR A 19 -4.06 37.50 14.33
C THR A 19 -4.16 38.69 13.37
N GLU A 20 -4.17 39.92 13.88
CA GLU A 20 -4.12 41.14 13.07
C GLU A 20 -2.80 41.28 12.31
N LYS A 21 -1.64 41.01 12.95
CA LYS A 21 -0.34 40.98 12.25
C LYS A 21 -0.26 39.92 11.17
N PHE A 22 -0.90 38.76 11.35
CA PHE A 22 -0.97 37.71 10.33
C PHE A 22 -1.88 38.12 9.16
N ALA A 23 -3.00 38.79 9.43
CA ALA A 23 -3.90 39.30 8.41
C ALA A 23 -3.23 40.40 7.56
N ASP A 24 -2.48 41.32 8.18
CA ASP A 24 -1.72 42.36 7.49
C ASP A 24 -0.56 41.80 6.65
N GLN A 25 0.12 40.75 7.13
CA GLN A 25 1.16 40.07 6.35
C GLN A 25 0.58 39.34 5.14
N ASN A 26 -0.63 38.78 5.24
CA ASN A 26 -1.31 38.16 4.11
C ASN A 26 -1.79 39.18 3.09
N LYS A 27 -2.34 40.33 3.53
CA LYS A 27 -2.69 41.44 2.62
C LYS A 27 -1.48 42.00 1.87
N LYS A 28 -0.32 42.13 2.54
CA LYS A 28 0.94 42.53 1.87
C LYS A 28 1.43 41.49 0.85
N ARG A 29 1.31 40.19 1.16
CA ARG A 29 1.69 39.09 0.23
C ARG A 29 0.74 38.98 -0.97
N GLU A 30 -0.54 39.32 -0.81
CA GLU A 30 -1.50 39.37 -1.91
C GLU A 30 -1.26 40.59 -2.82
N ALA A 31 -0.93 41.75 -2.24
CA ALA A 31 -0.53 42.93 -2.99
C ALA A 31 0.77 42.73 -3.79
N GLU A 32 1.75 42.00 -3.23
CA GLU A 32 3.00 41.64 -3.93
C GLU A 32 2.81 40.63 -5.07
N ARG A 33 1.70 39.87 -5.07
CA ARG A 33 1.35 38.90 -6.13
C ARG A 33 0.61 39.53 -7.31
N ALA A 34 0.08 40.74 -7.15
CA ALA A 34 -0.74 41.41 -8.17
C ALA A 34 0.06 42.25 -9.18
N VAL A 35 1.40 42.26 -9.14
CA VAL A 35 2.23 43.04 -10.08
C VAL A 35 2.70 42.16 -11.24
N PRO A 36 2.36 42.48 -12.51
CA PRO A 36 2.88 41.75 -13.67
C PRO A 36 4.34 42.14 -13.94
N LYS A 37 5.26 41.16 -13.92
CA LYS A 37 6.67 41.37 -14.28
C LYS A 37 6.88 41.32 -15.80
N LYS A 38 7.35 42.42 -16.38
CA LYS A 38 8.07 42.47 -17.66
C LYS A 38 9.57 42.21 -17.44
N ASP A 39 10.13 41.49 -18.41
CA ASP A 39 11.50 41.46 -18.96
C ASP A 39 12.75 41.08 -18.11
N ALA A 40 13.36 39.99 -18.57
CA ALA A 40 14.78 39.59 -18.67
C ALA A 40 15.87 40.19 -17.76
N ALA A 41 16.63 39.32 -17.07
CA ALA A 41 18.08 39.11 -17.24
C ALA A 41 18.69 38.20 -16.15
N VAL A 42 19.76 37.50 -16.53
CA VAL A 42 20.55 36.43 -15.88
C VAL A 42 21.28 36.86 -14.58
N SER A 43 21.30 36.04 -13.52
CA SER A 43 22.53 35.51 -12.85
C SER A 43 22.26 34.64 -11.58
N VAL A 44 22.81 33.42 -11.62
CA VAL A 44 23.48 32.57 -10.60
C VAL A 44 23.20 32.70 -9.06
N LYS A 45 23.01 31.52 -8.44
CA LYS A 45 23.18 31.08 -7.02
C LYS A 45 22.13 31.44 -5.96
N SER A 46 21.36 30.43 -5.53
CA SER A 46 21.47 29.81 -4.18
C SER A 46 20.34 28.79 -3.96
N VAL A 47 20.73 27.53 -3.71
CA VAL A 47 19.83 26.44 -3.33
C VAL A 47 19.48 26.61 -1.85
N SER A 48 18.23 27.02 -1.55
CA SER A 48 17.70 26.89 -0.18
C SER A 48 16.17 26.83 -0.16
N SER A 49 15.68 25.92 0.69
CA SER A 49 14.29 25.76 1.17
C SER A 49 13.24 25.30 0.16
N VAL A 50 13.13 23.97 0.00
CA VAL A 50 11.88 23.31 -0.40
C VAL A 50 10.89 23.47 0.76
N SER A 51 10.25 24.63 0.84
CA SER A 51 9.00 24.77 1.58
C SER A 51 7.93 24.01 0.81
N SER A 52 7.19 23.16 1.51
CA SER A 52 6.05 22.38 1.04
C SER A 52 5.03 23.23 0.26
N LYS A 53 5.22 23.37 -1.05
CA LYS A 53 4.10 23.56 -1.97
C LYS A 53 3.57 22.18 -2.28
N LYS A 54 2.53 21.78 -1.56
CA LYS A 54 1.52 20.91 -2.18
C LYS A 54 0.98 21.74 -3.33
N ASP A 55 1.47 21.53 -4.54
CA ASP A 55 0.80 22.05 -5.71
C ASP A 55 -0.64 21.51 -5.63
N ASN A 56 -1.59 22.43 -5.59
CA ASN A 56 -3.01 22.13 -5.56
C ASN A 56 -3.29 21.21 -6.75
N VAL A 57 -3.52 19.92 -6.49
CA VAL A 57 -4.02 18.99 -7.50
C VAL A 57 -5.40 19.49 -7.90
N THR A 58 -5.47 20.25 -8.98
CA THR A 58 -6.73 20.77 -9.53
C THR A 58 -7.52 19.59 -10.08
N LYS A 59 -8.69 19.32 -9.52
CA LYS A 59 -9.64 18.32 -10.02
C LYS A 59 -9.96 18.62 -11.49
N SER A 60 -10.02 17.59 -12.34
CA SER A 60 -10.45 17.75 -13.73
C SER A 60 -11.84 18.40 -13.79
N MET A 61 -11.97 19.49 -14.55
CA MET A 61 -13.24 20.21 -14.70
C MET A 61 -14.33 19.33 -15.32
N ALA A 62 -13.98 18.43 -16.24
CA ALA A 62 -14.93 17.48 -16.83
C ALA A 62 -15.51 16.53 -15.77
N LYS A 63 -14.67 15.98 -14.89
CA LYS A 63 -15.11 15.14 -13.77
C LYS A 63 -15.89 15.94 -12.73
N ALA A 64 -15.52 17.20 -12.49
CA ALA A 64 -16.25 18.09 -11.59
C ALA A 64 -17.64 18.45 -12.13
N ALA A 65 -17.77 18.63 -13.45
CA ALA A 65 -19.04 18.81 -14.15
C ALA A 65 -19.89 17.52 -14.24
N GLY A 66 -19.44 16.40 -13.67
CA GLY A 66 -20.22 15.17 -13.57
C GLY A 66 -19.95 14.13 -14.66
N VAL A 67 -19.09 14.40 -15.66
CA VAL A 67 -18.75 13.41 -16.69
C VAL A 67 -17.87 12.33 -16.10
N LYS A 68 -18.31 11.06 -16.19
CA LYS A 68 -17.54 9.90 -15.73
C LYS A 68 -16.66 9.36 -16.84
N SER A 69 -17.19 8.98 -17.99
CA SER A 69 -16.38 8.43 -19.10
C SER A 69 -16.97 8.83 -20.46
N VAL A 70 -16.14 8.76 -21.50
CA VAL A 70 -16.54 8.98 -22.89
C VAL A 70 -16.12 7.75 -23.69
N PHE A 71 -17.09 6.94 -24.08
CA PHE A 71 -16.93 5.68 -24.78
C PHE A 71 -17.17 5.87 -26.29
N ALA A 72 -16.41 5.15 -27.11
CA ALA A 72 -16.59 5.11 -28.55
C ALA A 72 -16.95 3.69 -28.97
N VAL A 73 -18.01 3.54 -29.77
CA VAL A 73 -18.51 2.26 -30.31
C VAL A 73 -18.89 2.51 -31.77
N GLY A 74 -18.10 1.97 -32.70
CA GLY A 74 -18.16 2.30 -34.12
C GLY A 74 -18.07 3.80 -34.34
N ASN A 75 -19.06 4.37 -35.02
CA ASN A 75 -19.18 5.82 -35.26
C ASN A 75 -19.95 6.59 -34.17
N THR A 76 -20.35 5.92 -33.09
CA THR A 76 -21.15 6.51 -32.00
C THR A 76 -20.29 6.75 -30.77
N VAL A 77 -20.54 7.86 -30.08
CA VAL A 77 -19.91 8.19 -28.80
C VAL A 77 -20.95 8.21 -27.69
N TYR A 78 -20.72 7.45 -26.62
CA TYR A 78 -21.56 7.44 -25.43
C TYR A 78 -20.87 8.19 -24.29
N MET A 79 -21.59 9.06 -23.61
CA MET A 79 -21.11 9.78 -22.43
C MET A 79 -21.85 9.30 -21.18
N THR A 80 -21.10 9.10 -20.10
CA THR A 80 -21.65 8.64 -18.81
C THR A 80 -21.48 9.66 -17.70
N SER A 81 -22.28 9.54 -16.65
CA SER A 81 -22.13 10.26 -15.38
C SER A 81 -21.83 9.34 -14.20
N PHE A 82 -21.64 9.93 -13.03
CA PHE A 82 -21.47 9.20 -11.78
C PHE A 82 -22.82 8.89 -11.12
N GLY A 83 -23.15 7.60 -11.00
CA GLY A 83 -24.28 7.12 -10.21
C GLY A 83 -23.99 7.06 -8.70
N ARG A 84 -24.70 6.16 -8.01
CA ARG A 84 -24.39 5.80 -6.62
C ARG A 84 -23.04 5.05 -6.59
N GLY A 85 -22.15 5.42 -5.67
CA GLY A 85 -20.81 4.85 -5.62
C GLY A 85 -19.99 5.11 -6.91
N ASN A 86 -19.49 4.04 -7.52
CA ASN A 86 -18.75 4.08 -8.79
C ASN A 86 -19.59 3.70 -10.01
N ASP A 87 -20.89 3.48 -9.87
CA ASP A 87 -21.74 3.09 -11.00
C ASP A 87 -21.68 4.14 -12.11
N ALA A 88 -21.75 3.66 -13.35
CA ALA A 88 -21.84 4.51 -14.53
C ALA A 88 -23.30 4.57 -14.98
N VAL A 89 -23.80 5.78 -15.23
CA VAL A 89 -25.13 6.00 -15.81
C VAL A 89 -24.93 6.58 -17.21
N LEU A 90 -25.59 6.02 -18.22
CA LEU A 90 -25.57 6.57 -19.58
C LEU A 90 -26.37 7.87 -19.63
N GLU A 91 -25.77 8.93 -20.15
CA GLU A 91 -26.39 10.26 -20.20
C GLU A 91 -26.73 10.67 -21.63
N GLN A 92 -25.78 10.48 -22.55
CA GLN A 92 -25.89 11.00 -23.91
C GLN A 92 -25.29 10.01 -24.90
N LYS A 93 -25.90 9.93 -26.07
CA LYS A 93 -25.38 9.28 -27.27
C LYS A 93 -25.13 10.35 -28.33
N ILE A 94 -23.96 10.35 -28.95
CA ILE A 94 -23.53 11.37 -29.92
C ILE A 94 -23.13 10.66 -31.21
N VAL A 95 -23.69 11.14 -32.33
CA VAL A 95 -23.31 10.72 -33.68
C VAL A 95 -22.96 11.98 -34.47
N ASP A 96 -21.69 12.10 -34.86
CA ASP A 96 -21.10 13.30 -35.46
C ASP A 96 -21.31 14.58 -34.64
N THR A 97 -22.35 15.36 -34.96
CA THR A 97 -22.72 16.61 -34.26
C THR A 97 -24.13 16.54 -33.65
N SER A 98 -24.85 15.44 -33.89
CA SER A 98 -26.16 15.18 -33.30
C SER A 98 -25.99 14.45 -31.97
N HIS A 99 -26.83 14.76 -30.99
CA HIS A 99 -26.85 14.07 -29.71
C HIS A 99 -28.27 13.71 -29.29
N GLU A 100 -28.39 12.58 -28.60
CA GLU A 100 -29.61 12.00 -28.08
C GLU A 100 -29.43 11.79 -26.56
N PRO A 101 -30.20 12.49 -25.71
CA PRO A 101 -30.16 12.28 -24.27
C PRO A 101 -30.82 10.94 -23.92
N LEU A 102 -30.14 10.13 -23.10
CA LEU A 102 -30.61 8.82 -22.65
C LEU A 102 -31.24 8.89 -21.24
N ASN A 103 -30.67 9.70 -20.35
CA ASN A 103 -31.21 9.93 -19.00
C ASN A 103 -32.00 11.25 -18.97
N ILE A 104 -33.32 11.16 -19.09
CA ILE A 104 -34.21 12.32 -19.27
C ILE A 104 -34.69 12.89 -17.93
N ASP A 105 -34.96 12.03 -16.95
CA ASP A 105 -35.65 12.42 -15.72
C ASP A 105 -34.73 13.06 -14.66
N ASP A 106 -33.46 12.62 -14.59
CA ASP A 106 -32.45 13.13 -13.65
C ASP A 106 -31.08 13.22 -14.33
N PRO A 107 -30.91 14.09 -15.36
CA PRO A 107 -29.64 14.22 -16.06
C PRO A 107 -28.56 14.72 -15.11
N ALA A 108 -27.33 14.21 -15.17
CA ALA A 108 -26.25 14.76 -14.32
C ALA A 108 -25.64 16.05 -14.89
N TYR A 109 -25.72 16.23 -16.21
CA TYR A 109 -25.21 17.38 -16.94
C TYR A 109 -25.97 17.57 -18.26
N GLN A 110 -25.88 18.78 -18.80
CA GLN A 110 -26.40 19.11 -20.14
C GLN A 110 -25.26 19.34 -21.13
N LEU A 111 -25.52 19.04 -22.39
CA LEU A 111 -24.60 19.27 -23.51
C LEU A 111 -24.95 20.59 -24.19
N ASN A 112 -24.01 21.54 -24.24
CA ASN A 112 -24.27 22.88 -24.79
C ASN A 112 -23.84 23.00 -26.26
N VAL A 113 -22.61 22.56 -26.55
CA VAL A 113 -22.00 22.68 -27.88
C VAL A 113 -21.33 21.34 -28.22
N VAL A 114 -21.82 20.72 -29.28
CA VAL A 114 -21.28 19.46 -29.82
C VAL A 114 -20.51 19.78 -31.08
N THR A 115 -19.19 19.63 -31.03
CA THR A 115 -18.33 19.78 -32.21
C THR A 115 -17.73 18.43 -32.59
N MET A 116 -17.21 18.32 -33.81
CA MET A 116 -16.52 17.10 -34.24
C MET A 116 -15.30 16.75 -33.37
N ASN A 117 -14.69 17.74 -32.71
CA ASN A 117 -13.46 17.56 -31.93
C ASN A 117 -13.68 17.46 -30.42
N GLY A 118 -14.81 17.97 -29.91
CA GLY A 118 -15.07 18.03 -28.49
C GLY A 118 -16.48 18.46 -28.13
N TYR A 119 -16.85 18.17 -26.88
CA TYR A 119 -18.20 18.28 -26.35
C TYR A 119 -18.20 19.17 -25.12
N SER A 120 -18.90 20.29 -25.20
CA SER A 120 -19.06 21.23 -24.08
C SER A 120 -20.20 20.78 -23.17
N VAL A 121 -19.89 20.54 -21.90
CA VAL A 121 -20.80 20.07 -20.86
C VAL A 121 -20.96 21.11 -19.75
N THR A 122 -22.15 21.20 -19.18
CA THR A 122 -22.42 21.94 -17.94
C THR A 122 -23.08 21.03 -16.92
N GLY A 123 -22.39 20.79 -15.81
CA GLY A 123 -22.90 20.03 -14.67
C GLY A 123 -23.69 20.91 -13.72
N HIS A 124 -24.75 20.36 -13.13
CA HIS A 124 -25.61 21.07 -12.17
C HIS A 124 -25.74 20.33 -10.82
N ARG A 125 -25.00 19.24 -10.61
CA ARG A 125 -24.90 18.57 -9.29
C ARG A 125 -23.93 19.34 -8.39
N GLY A 126 -24.47 20.30 -7.64
CA GLY A 126 -23.79 21.21 -6.71
C GLY A 126 -23.37 22.54 -7.36
N GLU A 127 -22.13 23.02 -7.18
CA GLU A 127 -21.67 24.24 -7.89
C GLU A 127 -21.69 24.00 -9.40
N THR A 128 -22.36 24.87 -10.15
CA THR A 128 -22.49 24.75 -11.61
C THR A 128 -21.14 24.97 -12.29
N VAL A 129 -20.59 23.92 -12.91
CA VAL A 129 -19.28 23.95 -13.58
C VAL A 129 -19.44 23.55 -15.04
N SER A 130 -18.79 24.29 -15.94
CA SER A 130 -18.74 23.97 -17.37
C SER A 130 -17.35 23.50 -17.78
N ALA A 131 -17.28 22.51 -18.66
CA ALA A 131 -16.03 21.93 -19.16
C ALA A 131 -16.18 21.48 -20.62
N VAL A 132 -15.06 21.16 -21.28
CA VAL A 132 -15.05 20.54 -22.61
C VAL A 132 -14.34 19.20 -22.51
N THR A 133 -14.93 18.15 -23.09
CA THR A 133 -14.33 16.82 -23.23
C THR A 133 -13.99 16.54 -24.68
N ASP A 134 -12.88 15.84 -24.94
CA ASP A 134 -12.45 15.54 -26.31
C ASP A 134 -13.23 14.37 -26.94
N ASN A 135 -13.39 14.40 -28.27
CA ASN A 135 -13.96 13.29 -29.03
C ASN A 135 -12.95 12.12 -29.13
N PRO A 136 -13.24 10.94 -28.55
CA PRO A 136 -12.33 9.79 -28.61
C PRO A 136 -12.05 9.30 -30.03
N LEU A 137 -12.97 9.46 -30.98
CA LEU A 137 -12.81 9.02 -32.39
C LEU A 137 -11.74 9.82 -33.14
N ARG A 138 -11.33 10.98 -32.62
CA ARG A 138 -10.31 11.86 -33.24
C ARG A 138 -8.95 11.83 -32.54
N ARG A 139 -8.79 11.03 -31.47
CA ARG A 139 -7.63 11.06 -30.55
C ARG A 139 -6.28 11.03 -31.26
N PHE A 140 -6.17 10.35 -32.39
CA PHE A 140 -4.92 10.21 -33.14
C PHE A 140 -4.96 10.75 -34.58
N ASN A 141 -6.09 11.28 -35.02
CA ASN A 141 -6.39 11.49 -36.44
C ASN A 141 -6.46 12.97 -36.84
N GLY A 142 -6.27 13.90 -35.89
CA GLY A 142 -6.54 15.34 -36.09
C GLY A 142 -5.64 16.12 -37.07
N ARG A 143 -4.76 15.49 -37.85
CA ARG A 143 -3.86 16.17 -38.83
C ARG A 143 -3.59 15.39 -40.13
N LYS A 144 -4.27 14.28 -40.38
CA LYS A 144 -3.98 13.44 -41.57
C LYS A 144 -4.91 13.83 -42.73
N LYS A 145 -4.32 14.13 -43.90
CA LYS A 145 -5.08 14.54 -45.11
C LYS A 145 -5.73 13.36 -45.85
N ASP A 146 -5.24 12.13 -45.66
CA ASP A 146 -5.56 10.98 -46.50
C ASP A 146 -6.14 9.76 -45.73
N GLU A 147 -6.48 9.92 -44.44
CA GLU A 147 -7.10 8.87 -43.61
C GLU A 147 -8.44 9.36 -43.05
N PRO A 148 -9.43 8.47 -42.80
CA PRO A 148 -10.66 8.87 -42.14
C PRO A 148 -10.36 9.51 -40.77
N GLU A 149 -10.89 10.71 -40.54
CA GLU A 149 -10.65 11.48 -39.31
C GLU A 149 -11.31 10.85 -38.07
N GLN A 150 -12.24 9.90 -38.26
CA GLN A 150 -12.95 9.19 -37.19
C GLN A 150 -12.60 7.70 -37.19
N SER A 151 -12.02 7.22 -36.09
CA SER A 151 -11.74 5.80 -35.88
C SER A 151 -11.63 5.51 -34.38
N VAL A 152 -12.09 4.33 -33.96
CA VAL A 152 -11.96 3.89 -32.57
C VAL A 152 -10.47 3.83 -32.19
N PRO A 153 -10.05 4.49 -31.10
CA PRO A 153 -8.65 4.56 -30.75
C PRO A 153 -8.14 3.20 -30.25
N THR A 154 -7.07 2.70 -30.87
CA THR A 154 -6.24 1.64 -30.27
C THR A 154 -5.53 2.12 -29.00
N ASP A 155 -5.09 1.19 -28.17
CA ASP A 155 -4.21 1.49 -27.04
C ASP A 155 -2.79 1.87 -27.50
N MET A 156 -2.01 2.50 -26.61
CA MET A 156 -0.67 3.01 -26.95
C MET A 156 0.37 1.92 -27.20
N LEU A 157 0.11 0.69 -26.73
CA LEU A 157 0.95 -0.48 -27.03
C LEU A 157 0.58 -1.12 -28.38
N CYS A 158 -0.50 -0.71 -29.04
CA CYS A 158 -1.04 -1.36 -30.24
C CYS A 158 -1.35 -2.85 -30.05
N LEU A 159 -1.76 -3.25 -28.84
CA LEU A 159 -2.09 -4.64 -28.49
C LEU A 159 -3.59 -4.86 -28.30
N LYS A 160 -4.43 -3.83 -28.47
CA LYS A 160 -5.89 -3.91 -28.35
C LYS A 160 -6.49 -5.14 -29.07
N PRO A 161 -6.20 -5.40 -30.37
CA PRO A 161 -6.82 -6.53 -31.08
C PRO A 161 -6.44 -7.89 -30.48
N THR A 162 -5.16 -8.08 -30.13
CA THR A 162 -4.67 -9.31 -29.50
C THR A 162 -5.29 -9.52 -28.12
N LEU A 163 -5.37 -8.45 -27.33
CA LEU A 163 -6.01 -8.49 -26.01
C LEU A 163 -7.49 -8.85 -26.12
N GLU A 164 -8.23 -8.24 -27.05
CA GLU A 164 -9.65 -8.54 -27.23
C GLU A 164 -9.88 -10.00 -27.63
N LYS A 165 -9.10 -10.51 -28.60
CA LYS A 165 -9.14 -11.94 -28.98
C LYS A 165 -8.82 -12.86 -27.80
N LYS A 166 -7.83 -12.51 -26.98
CA LYS A 166 -7.40 -13.33 -25.86
C LYS A 166 -8.47 -13.45 -24.77
N PHE A 167 -9.14 -12.34 -24.44
CA PHE A 167 -10.11 -12.28 -23.34
C PHE A 167 -11.54 -12.63 -23.76
N PHE A 168 -11.93 -12.33 -25.00
CA PHE A 168 -13.32 -12.45 -25.49
C PHE A 168 -13.45 -13.30 -26.78
N GLY A 169 -12.34 -13.79 -27.34
CA GLY A 169 -12.34 -14.66 -28.52
C GLY A 169 -12.42 -13.95 -29.88
N LYS A 170 -12.64 -12.62 -29.91
CA LYS A 170 -12.74 -11.81 -31.14
C LYS A 170 -12.31 -10.36 -30.93
N GLU A 171 -12.21 -9.59 -32.01
CA GLU A 171 -11.93 -8.14 -31.97
C GLU A 171 -13.22 -7.34 -31.90
N PHE A 172 -13.13 -6.10 -31.39
CA PHE A 172 -14.27 -5.19 -31.26
C PHE A 172 -13.96 -3.80 -31.81
N ASP A 173 -14.97 -3.17 -32.40
CA ASP A 173 -14.91 -1.78 -32.85
C ASP A 173 -15.43 -0.83 -31.76
N ASP A 174 -14.84 -0.92 -30.57
CA ASP A 174 -15.09 0.01 -29.46
C ASP A 174 -13.87 0.17 -28.56
N ASN A 175 -13.94 1.11 -27.61
CA ASN A 175 -12.92 1.30 -26.59
C ASN A 175 -13.35 0.87 -25.18
N ILE A 176 -14.47 0.15 -25.05
CA ILE A 176 -15.02 -0.30 -23.77
C ILE A 176 -14.34 -1.60 -23.35
N HIS A 177 -14.26 -2.60 -24.25
CA HIS A 177 -13.61 -3.89 -23.99
C HIS A 177 -12.17 -3.72 -23.53
N ILE A 178 -11.39 -2.90 -24.25
CA ILE A 178 -10.00 -2.66 -23.90
C ILE A 178 -9.85 -1.97 -22.53
N GLN A 179 -10.75 -1.06 -22.16
CA GLN A 179 -10.73 -0.41 -20.84
C GLN A 179 -11.05 -1.40 -19.71
N LEU A 180 -11.95 -2.36 -19.96
CA LEU A 180 -12.20 -3.47 -19.04
C LEU A 180 -10.94 -4.34 -18.89
N ILE A 181 -10.32 -4.75 -20.00
CA ILE A 181 -9.11 -5.60 -19.99
C ILE A 181 -7.98 -4.94 -19.19
N TYR A 182 -7.75 -3.64 -19.35
CA TYR A 182 -6.72 -2.93 -18.57
C TYR A 182 -7.02 -2.93 -17.05
N ASN A 183 -8.28 -3.04 -16.61
CA ASN A 183 -8.60 -3.24 -15.19
C ASN A 183 -8.27 -4.66 -14.71
N ILE A 184 -8.47 -5.69 -15.55
CA ILE A 184 -8.03 -7.06 -15.25
C ILE A 184 -6.51 -7.11 -15.11
N LEU A 185 -5.79 -6.55 -16.09
CA LEU A 185 -4.32 -6.49 -16.07
C LEU A 185 -3.75 -5.70 -14.87
N ASP A 186 -4.52 -4.74 -14.34
CA ASP A 186 -4.14 -4.01 -13.13
C ASP A 186 -4.26 -4.86 -11.85
N ILE A 187 -5.13 -5.89 -11.82
CA ILE A 187 -5.22 -6.86 -10.72
C ILE A 187 -3.90 -7.63 -10.59
N GLU A 188 -3.33 -8.08 -11.71
CA GLU A 188 -2.04 -8.77 -11.72
C GLU A 188 -0.92 -7.88 -11.19
N LYS A 189 -0.88 -6.62 -11.65
CA LYS A 189 0.13 -5.64 -11.22
C LYS A 189 0.10 -5.38 -9.72
N ILE A 190 -1.10 -5.26 -9.14
CA ILE A 190 -1.25 -5.02 -7.70
C ILE A 190 -0.86 -6.28 -6.91
N LEU A 191 -1.25 -7.47 -7.37
CA LEU A 191 -0.90 -8.73 -6.71
C LEU A 191 0.60 -9.01 -6.76
N ALA A 192 1.29 -8.70 -7.87
CA ALA A 192 2.73 -8.87 -8.01
C ALA A 192 3.54 -8.14 -6.93
N VAL A 193 3.09 -6.94 -6.54
CA VAL A 193 3.72 -6.18 -5.46
C VAL A 193 3.58 -6.91 -4.13
N TYR A 194 2.36 -7.25 -3.74
CA TYR A 194 2.12 -7.76 -2.40
C TYR A 194 2.50 -9.23 -2.23
N SER A 195 2.36 -10.06 -3.27
CA SER A 195 2.86 -11.45 -3.26
C SER A 195 4.38 -11.48 -3.12
N THR A 196 5.09 -10.54 -3.78
CA THR A 196 6.53 -10.39 -3.61
C THR A 196 6.92 -9.94 -2.20
N ASN A 197 6.21 -8.97 -1.63
CA ASN A 197 6.46 -8.52 -0.25
C ASN A 197 6.20 -9.64 0.78
N ALA A 198 5.16 -10.44 0.58
CA ALA A 198 4.83 -11.59 1.43
C ALA A 198 5.93 -12.66 1.41
N ILE A 199 6.39 -13.06 0.21
CA ILE A 199 7.48 -14.03 0.07
C ILE A 199 8.81 -13.48 0.58
N TYR A 200 9.06 -12.18 0.40
CA TYR A 200 10.24 -11.55 1.01
C TYR A 200 10.20 -11.64 2.54
N ALA A 201 9.04 -11.37 3.15
CA ALA A 201 8.88 -11.52 4.59
C ALA A 201 9.15 -12.97 5.04
N LEU A 202 8.61 -13.95 4.31
CA LEU A 202 8.85 -15.38 4.60
C LEU A 202 10.32 -15.77 4.43
N ASN A 203 10.98 -15.33 3.35
CA ASN A 203 12.39 -15.59 3.13
C ASN A 203 13.28 -15.06 4.27
N ASN A 204 12.97 -13.88 4.80
CA ASN A 204 13.73 -13.30 5.91
C ASN A 204 13.58 -14.07 7.23
N MET A 205 12.60 -14.96 7.35
CA MET A 205 12.45 -15.80 8.55
C MET A 205 13.65 -16.71 8.75
N SER A 206 14.29 -17.17 7.67
CA SER A 206 15.51 -17.97 7.71
C SER A 206 16.62 -17.30 8.53
N ALA A 207 16.63 -15.95 8.56
CA ALA A 207 17.57 -15.12 9.29
C ALA A 207 19.04 -15.42 8.99
N ASP A 208 19.35 -15.96 7.81
CA ASP A 208 20.72 -16.26 7.41
C ASP A 208 21.54 -14.96 7.34
N GLU A 209 22.64 -14.92 8.07
CA GLU A 209 23.54 -13.76 8.16
C GLU A 209 24.40 -13.58 6.90
N ASN A 210 24.58 -14.67 6.16
CA ASN A 210 25.35 -14.73 4.92
C ASN A 210 24.58 -14.13 3.73
N ILE A 211 25.24 -14.09 2.56
CA ILE A 211 24.59 -13.71 1.30
C ILE A 211 23.47 -14.71 1.03
N GLU A 212 22.25 -14.19 1.00
CA GLU A 212 21.07 -15.01 0.98
C GLU A 212 20.44 -14.99 -0.42
N ASN A 213 20.49 -16.14 -1.10
CA ASN A 213 20.13 -16.32 -2.51
C ASN A 213 19.26 -17.58 -2.74
N SER A 214 18.61 -18.10 -1.70
CA SER A 214 17.73 -19.25 -1.81
C SER A 214 16.49 -18.94 -2.65
N ASP A 215 16.08 -19.91 -3.45
CA ASP A 215 14.91 -19.84 -4.34
C ASP A 215 13.77 -20.79 -3.93
N PHE A 216 13.66 -21.04 -2.61
CA PHE A 216 12.76 -22.05 -2.04
C PHE A 216 11.30 -21.85 -2.47
N PHE A 217 10.80 -20.61 -2.42
CA PHE A 217 9.39 -20.32 -2.71
C PHE A 217 9.03 -20.29 -4.20
N MET A 218 9.96 -20.02 -5.13
CA MET A 218 9.62 -20.03 -6.57
C MET A 218 9.48 -21.44 -7.13
N LYS A 219 10.06 -22.44 -6.46
CA LYS A 219 9.95 -23.84 -6.86
C LYS A 219 8.63 -24.49 -6.46
N ARG A 220 7.75 -23.79 -5.73
CA ARG A 220 6.47 -24.32 -5.28
C ARG A 220 5.45 -24.29 -6.41
N THR A 221 4.79 -25.42 -6.64
CA THR A 221 3.65 -25.53 -7.54
C THR A 221 2.49 -26.23 -6.86
N THR A 222 1.27 -25.85 -7.20
CA THR A 222 0.04 -26.52 -6.73
C THR A 222 -0.32 -27.76 -7.54
N ASP A 223 0.51 -28.11 -8.54
CA ASP A 223 0.34 -29.36 -9.30
C ASP A 223 0.75 -30.60 -8.49
N GLU A 224 1.67 -30.42 -7.53
CA GLU A 224 2.09 -31.46 -6.58
C GLU A 224 1.32 -31.33 -5.25
N THR A 225 0.92 -32.47 -4.68
CA THR A 225 0.33 -32.51 -3.32
C THR A 225 1.42 -32.65 -2.27
N PHE A 226 1.07 -32.49 -1.00
CA PHE A 226 2.02 -32.74 0.09
C PHE A 226 2.50 -34.18 0.11
N ASP A 227 1.62 -35.15 -0.12
CA ASP A 227 1.95 -36.58 -0.03
C ASP A 227 2.97 -36.99 -1.11
N ASP A 228 2.96 -36.32 -2.26
CA ASP A 228 3.99 -36.50 -3.30
C ASP A 228 5.29 -35.75 -2.96
N PHE A 229 5.19 -34.56 -2.35
CA PHE A 229 6.34 -33.81 -1.87
C PHE A 229 7.08 -34.53 -0.73
N GLU A 230 6.36 -35.19 0.18
CA GLU A 230 6.92 -35.94 1.31
C GLU A 230 7.85 -37.07 0.86
N LYS A 231 7.58 -37.70 -0.28
CA LYS A 231 8.44 -38.72 -0.89
C LYS A 231 9.84 -38.18 -1.22
N LYS A 232 10.01 -36.86 -1.39
CA LYS A 232 11.30 -36.22 -1.68
C LYS A 232 12.27 -36.27 -0.50
N LYS A 233 11.80 -36.56 0.71
CA LYS A 233 12.63 -36.74 1.92
C LYS A 233 13.75 -37.76 1.71
N GLU A 234 13.40 -38.89 1.09
CA GLU A 234 14.31 -39.99 0.77
C GLU A 234 14.72 -39.98 -0.72
N SER A 235 14.59 -38.85 -1.42
CA SER A 235 14.98 -38.74 -2.83
C SER A 235 16.49 -38.92 -2.99
N THR A 236 16.88 -39.66 -4.03
CA THR A 236 18.28 -39.81 -4.45
C THR A 236 18.76 -38.62 -5.29
N ASN A 237 17.85 -37.74 -5.74
CA ASN A 237 18.19 -36.52 -6.45
C ASN A 237 18.63 -35.45 -5.45
N SER A 238 19.90 -35.04 -5.55
CA SER A 238 20.51 -34.07 -4.63
C SER A 238 19.75 -32.74 -4.53
N ARG A 239 19.11 -32.29 -5.61
CA ARG A 239 18.35 -31.02 -5.62
C ARG A 239 16.98 -31.15 -4.98
N GLU A 240 16.31 -32.28 -5.16
CA GLU A 240 15.01 -32.55 -4.54
C GLU A 240 15.15 -32.78 -3.04
N LYS A 241 16.17 -33.55 -2.63
CA LYS A 241 16.48 -33.74 -1.22
C LYS A 241 16.82 -32.42 -0.52
N ALA A 242 17.69 -31.61 -1.11
CA ALA A 242 18.04 -30.30 -0.55
C ALA A 242 16.83 -29.35 -0.45
N ASP A 243 15.83 -29.51 -1.31
CA ASP A 243 14.60 -28.74 -1.28
C ASP A 243 13.64 -29.19 -0.16
N PHE A 244 13.58 -30.49 0.12
CA PHE A 244 12.89 -31.02 1.30
C PHE A 244 13.61 -30.63 2.61
N ASP A 245 14.94 -30.74 2.65
CA ASP A 245 15.74 -30.31 3.81
C ASP A 245 15.55 -28.80 4.09
N ALA A 246 15.40 -27.98 3.05
CA ALA A 246 15.08 -26.56 3.18
C ALA A 246 13.68 -26.34 3.78
N PHE A 247 12.69 -27.19 3.43
CA PHE A 247 11.38 -27.18 4.06
C PHE A 247 11.46 -27.59 5.54
N GLU A 248 12.18 -28.66 5.89
CA GLU A 248 12.39 -29.06 7.29
C GLU A 248 13.06 -27.95 8.12
N LYS A 249 14.10 -27.31 7.57
CA LYS A 249 14.73 -26.12 8.19
C LYS A 249 13.73 -24.99 8.40
N PHE A 250 12.82 -24.79 7.44
CA PHE A 250 11.82 -23.72 7.51
C PHE A 250 10.76 -23.99 8.58
N ILE A 251 10.15 -25.19 8.61
CA ILE A 251 9.10 -25.51 9.60
C ILE A 251 9.65 -25.64 11.03
N GLY A 252 10.93 -25.98 11.18
CA GLY A 252 11.64 -25.97 12.46
C GLY A 252 11.91 -24.58 13.03
N ASN A 253 11.60 -23.52 12.28
CA ASN A 253 11.93 -22.15 12.66
C ASN A 253 10.88 -21.52 13.60
N TYR A 254 11.32 -21.10 14.78
CA TYR A 254 10.45 -20.45 15.77
C TYR A 254 9.82 -19.13 15.30
N ARG A 255 10.37 -18.48 14.25
CA ARG A 255 9.81 -17.24 13.68
C ARG A 255 8.50 -17.46 12.92
N LEU A 256 8.09 -18.69 12.64
CA LEU A 256 6.73 -18.98 12.14
C LEU A 256 5.65 -18.43 13.09
N ALA A 257 5.94 -18.33 14.38
CA ALA A 257 5.06 -17.72 15.39
C ALA A 257 4.80 -16.21 15.17
N TYR A 258 5.55 -15.56 14.27
CA TYR A 258 5.29 -14.19 13.83
C TYR A 258 4.09 -14.11 12.89
N PHE A 259 3.69 -15.22 12.27
CA PHE A 259 2.52 -15.32 11.40
C PHE A 259 1.51 -16.35 11.94
N ALA A 260 1.20 -16.24 13.23
CA ALA A 260 0.42 -17.23 13.97
C ALA A 260 -0.99 -17.49 13.42
N ASP A 261 -1.61 -16.48 12.81
CA ASP A 261 -2.95 -16.65 12.23
C ASP A 261 -2.94 -17.59 11.01
N ALA A 262 -1.80 -17.70 10.31
CA ALA A 262 -1.62 -18.60 9.17
C ALA A 262 -1.07 -19.96 9.60
N PHE A 263 -0.02 -19.99 10.44
CA PHE A 263 0.73 -21.23 10.73
C PHE A 263 0.34 -21.95 12.01
N TYR A 264 -0.50 -21.36 12.87
CA TYR A 264 -0.94 -21.99 14.12
C TYR A 264 -2.44 -22.25 14.09
N VAL A 265 -2.86 -23.25 14.85
CA VAL A 265 -4.26 -23.61 15.08
C VAL A 265 -4.52 -23.66 16.58
N ASN A 266 -5.72 -23.26 16.99
CA ASN A 266 -6.11 -23.27 18.40
C ASN A 266 -6.66 -24.66 18.77
N LYS A 267 -5.90 -25.45 19.53
CA LYS A 267 -6.38 -26.72 20.09
C LYS A 267 -6.80 -26.50 21.55
N LYS A 268 -7.95 -27.04 21.93
CA LYS A 268 -8.38 -27.06 23.35
C LYS A 268 -7.49 -28.03 24.11
N ASN A 269 -6.80 -27.55 25.15
CA ASN A 269 -6.09 -28.43 26.08
C ASN A 269 -7.08 -29.25 26.93
N PRO A 270 -6.63 -30.35 27.59
CA PRO A 270 -7.45 -31.16 28.50
C PRO A 270 -8.10 -30.36 29.64
N LYS A 271 -7.55 -29.20 29.99
CA LYS A 271 -8.08 -28.26 31.01
C LYS A 271 -9.04 -27.20 30.44
N GLY A 272 -9.49 -27.34 29.20
CA GLY A 272 -10.42 -26.43 28.54
C GLY A 272 -9.85 -25.07 28.10
N LYS A 273 -8.56 -24.79 28.34
CA LYS A 273 -7.90 -23.55 27.87
C LYS A 273 -7.40 -23.71 26.43
N ALA A 274 -7.66 -22.69 25.61
CA ALA A 274 -7.11 -22.56 24.26
C ALA A 274 -5.57 -22.56 24.29
N LYS A 275 -4.93 -23.46 23.55
CA LYS A 275 -3.48 -23.45 23.30
C LYS A 275 -3.24 -23.49 21.79
N ASN A 276 -2.57 -22.45 21.29
CA ASN A 276 -2.15 -22.41 19.91
C ASN A 276 -0.97 -23.38 19.71
N VAL A 277 -1.11 -24.29 18.77
CA VAL A 277 -0.07 -25.23 18.33
C VAL A 277 0.24 -25.00 16.86
N LEU A 278 1.45 -25.37 16.44
CA LEU A 278 1.81 -25.33 15.03
C LEU A 278 0.87 -26.27 14.25
N ARG A 279 0.52 -25.86 13.04
CA ARG A 279 -0.18 -26.72 12.08
C ARG A 279 0.67 -27.94 11.71
N GLU A 280 0.02 -28.96 11.17
CA GLU A 280 0.68 -30.15 10.66
C GLU A 280 1.48 -29.82 9.39
N ASP A 281 2.53 -30.60 9.12
CA ASP A 281 3.46 -30.36 8.01
C ASP A 281 2.73 -30.24 6.66
N LYS A 282 1.66 -31.04 6.48
CA LYS A 282 0.77 -30.99 5.32
C LYS A 282 0.11 -29.62 5.12
N GLU A 283 -0.44 -29.04 6.18
CA GLU A 283 -1.05 -27.71 6.13
C GLU A 283 0.00 -26.60 5.98
N LEU A 284 1.14 -26.72 6.67
CA LEU A 284 2.25 -25.77 6.53
C LEU A 284 2.75 -25.72 5.09
N TYR A 285 3.03 -26.88 4.50
CA TYR A 285 3.40 -27.00 3.09
C TYR A 285 2.35 -26.37 2.20
N SER A 286 1.07 -26.66 2.42
CA SER A 286 -0.03 -26.13 1.60
C SER A 286 -0.09 -24.59 1.62
N VAL A 287 0.10 -23.96 2.79
CA VAL A 287 0.19 -22.49 2.91
C VAL A 287 1.38 -21.93 2.15
N LEU A 288 2.58 -22.52 2.34
CA LEU A 288 3.80 -22.04 1.69
C LEU A 288 3.73 -22.21 0.17
N THR A 289 3.12 -23.30 -0.30
CA THR A 289 2.95 -23.61 -1.71
C THR A 289 1.95 -22.66 -2.38
N LEU A 290 0.81 -22.37 -1.75
CA LEU A 290 -0.18 -21.44 -2.28
C LEU A 290 0.39 -20.02 -2.47
N ILE A 291 1.10 -19.50 -1.48
CA ILE A 291 1.69 -18.16 -1.57
C ILE A 291 2.91 -18.14 -2.49
N GLY A 292 3.70 -19.22 -2.52
CA GLY A 292 4.80 -19.42 -3.45
C GLY A 292 4.32 -19.41 -4.91
N LYS A 293 3.28 -20.19 -5.23
CA LYS A 293 2.65 -20.25 -6.55
C LYS A 293 2.03 -18.92 -6.95
N LEU A 294 1.33 -18.23 -6.03
CA LEU A 294 0.79 -16.90 -6.31
C LEU A 294 1.87 -15.90 -6.71
N ARG A 295 3.00 -15.89 -5.99
CA ARG A 295 4.13 -15.03 -6.38
C ARG A 295 4.71 -15.46 -7.72
N HIS A 296 4.93 -16.76 -7.92
CA HIS A 296 5.49 -17.27 -9.17
C HIS A 296 4.65 -16.84 -10.37
N TRP A 297 3.33 -17.03 -10.29
CA TRP A 297 2.37 -16.58 -11.30
C TRP A 297 2.42 -15.08 -11.57
N CYS A 298 2.66 -14.25 -10.55
CA CYS A 298 2.74 -12.80 -10.71
C CYS A 298 4.08 -12.26 -11.24
N VAL A 299 5.15 -13.08 -11.28
CA VAL A 299 6.50 -12.61 -11.63
C VAL A 299 7.13 -13.41 -12.76
N HIS A 300 6.54 -14.54 -13.12
CA HIS A 300 6.93 -15.37 -14.24
C HIS A 300 5.74 -15.61 -15.15
N SER A 301 6.00 -15.58 -16.46
CA SER A 301 5.02 -16.09 -17.42
C SER A 301 5.08 -17.61 -17.46
N GLU A 302 4.00 -18.26 -17.07
CA GLU A 302 3.82 -19.71 -17.23
C GLU A 302 2.98 -20.01 -18.47
N GLU A 303 3.20 -21.13 -19.15
CA GLU A 303 2.44 -21.51 -20.34
C GLU A 303 1.32 -22.51 -20.01
N GLY A 304 0.32 -22.57 -20.89
CA GLY A 304 -0.82 -23.48 -20.74
C GLY A 304 -1.71 -23.11 -19.55
N ARG A 305 -2.26 -24.12 -18.85
CA ARG A 305 -3.22 -23.90 -17.75
C ARG A 305 -2.65 -23.07 -16.59
N ALA A 306 -1.33 -23.14 -16.37
CA ALA A 306 -0.68 -22.38 -15.32
C ALA A 306 -0.73 -20.85 -15.55
N GLU A 307 -0.89 -20.39 -16.80
CA GLU A 307 -1.11 -18.97 -17.11
C GLU A 307 -2.39 -18.44 -16.46
N PHE A 308 -3.42 -19.28 -16.34
CA PHE A 308 -4.75 -18.91 -15.86
C PHE A 308 -5.00 -19.33 -14.40
N TRP A 309 -3.94 -19.75 -13.68
CA TRP A 309 -4.04 -20.36 -12.35
C TRP A 309 -4.90 -19.57 -11.36
N LEU A 310 -4.71 -18.24 -11.28
CA LEU A 310 -5.47 -17.40 -10.35
C LEU A 310 -6.98 -17.34 -10.66
N TYR A 311 -7.34 -17.49 -11.94
CA TYR A 311 -8.71 -17.36 -12.41
C TYR A 311 -9.46 -18.70 -12.37
N LYS A 312 -8.79 -19.82 -12.04
CA LYS A 312 -9.34 -21.18 -11.95
C LYS A 312 -8.95 -21.89 -10.65
N LEU A 313 -9.08 -21.19 -9.51
CA LEU A 313 -8.71 -21.73 -8.20
C LEU A 313 -9.65 -22.86 -7.71
N ASP A 314 -10.80 -23.01 -8.34
CA ASP A 314 -11.69 -24.16 -8.17
C ASP A 314 -11.06 -25.47 -8.68
N GLU A 315 -10.03 -25.42 -9.54
CA GLU A 315 -9.25 -26.60 -9.95
C GLU A 315 -8.20 -27.05 -8.90
N LEU A 316 -8.02 -26.31 -7.80
CA LEU A 316 -7.07 -26.68 -6.74
C LEU A 316 -7.41 -28.05 -6.12
N LYS A 317 -6.36 -28.79 -5.75
CA LYS A 317 -6.46 -30.04 -4.98
C LYS A 317 -7.07 -29.79 -3.59
N ASP A 318 -7.67 -30.82 -3.03
CA ASP A 318 -8.41 -30.74 -1.76
C ASP A 318 -7.57 -30.21 -0.60
N ASP A 319 -6.30 -30.60 -0.50
CA ASP A 319 -5.36 -30.12 0.51
C ASP A 319 -5.30 -28.59 0.57
N PHE A 320 -5.27 -27.94 -0.60
CA PHE A 320 -5.19 -26.49 -0.72
C PHE A 320 -6.52 -25.80 -0.39
N LYS A 321 -7.65 -26.38 -0.81
CA LYS A 321 -8.98 -25.84 -0.46
C LYS A 321 -9.24 -25.95 1.04
N ASN A 322 -8.95 -27.11 1.62
CA ASN A 322 -9.10 -27.36 3.06
C ASN A 322 -8.29 -26.36 3.89
N VAL A 323 -7.03 -26.08 3.53
CA VAL A 323 -6.23 -25.12 4.30
C VAL A 323 -6.75 -23.68 4.14
N LEU A 324 -7.24 -23.32 2.95
CA LEU A 324 -7.88 -22.02 2.72
C LEU A 324 -9.12 -21.86 3.61
N ASP A 325 -9.96 -22.89 3.68
CA ASP A 325 -11.18 -22.88 4.48
C ASP A 325 -10.88 -22.75 5.98
N VAL A 326 -9.95 -23.55 6.49
CA VAL A 326 -9.58 -23.52 7.92
C VAL A 326 -8.92 -22.20 8.32
N VAL A 327 -8.06 -21.63 7.45
CA VAL A 327 -7.43 -20.34 7.73
C VAL A 327 -8.47 -19.21 7.73
N TYR A 328 -9.42 -19.23 6.79
CA TYR A 328 -10.49 -18.23 6.67
C TYR A 328 -11.55 -18.34 7.78
N ASN A 329 -11.99 -19.56 8.13
CA ASN A 329 -13.03 -19.79 9.12
C ASN A 329 -12.61 -19.37 10.53
N ARG A 330 -11.34 -19.53 10.90
CA ARG A 330 -10.85 -19.21 12.24
C ARG A 330 -11.23 -17.80 12.74
N PRO A 331 -10.91 -16.69 12.04
CA PRO A 331 -11.34 -15.36 12.47
C PRO A 331 -12.86 -15.15 12.36
N VAL A 332 -13.51 -15.78 11.37
CA VAL A 332 -14.96 -15.61 11.12
C VAL A 332 -15.76 -16.23 12.26
N GLU A 333 -15.40 -17.44 12.69
CA GLU A 333 -15.97 -18.10 13.86
C GLU A 333 -15.72 -17.29 15.14
N GLU A 334 -14.53 -16.73 15.33
CA GLU A 334 -14.23 -15.90 16.49
C GLU A 334 -15.12 -14.65 16.54
N ILE A 335 -15.39 -14.03 15.39
CA ILE A 335 -16.24 -12.85 15.28
C ILE A 335 -17.72 -13.21 15.46
N ASN A 336 -18.23 -14.17 14.70
CA ASN A 336 -19.65 -14.52 14.67
C ASN A 336 -20.10 -15.14 15.99
N ASN A 337 -19.40 -16.19 16.43
CA ASN A 337 -19.85 -17.03 17.55
C ASN A 337 -19.66 -16.32 18.91
N ARG A 338 -18.83 -15.26 18.99
CA ARG A 338 -18.59 -14.51 20.23
C ARG A 338 -19.01 -13.04 20.15
N PHE A 339 -19.77 -12.64 19.14
CA PHE A 339 -20.13 -11.24 18.92
C PHE A 339 -20.84 -10.62 20.13
N ILE A 340 -21.91 -11.28 20.60
CA ILE A 340 -22.75 -10.78 21.71
C ILE A 340 -21.94 -10.75 23.00
N GLU A 341 -21.16 -11.80 23.28
CA GLU A 341 -20.31 -11.88 24.48
C GLU A 341 -19.28 -10.74 24.51
N ASN A 342 -18.60 -10.49 23.39
CA ASN A 342 -17.55 -9.47 23.30
C ASN A 342 -18.11 -8.03 23.32
N ASN A 343 -19.36 -7.81 22.89
CA ASN A 343 -19.97 -6.48 22.77
C ASN A 343 -21.09 -6.19 23.77
N LYS A 344 -21.27 -7.10 24.73
CA LYS A 344 -22.30 -7.11 25.76
C LYS A 344 -22.59 -5.76 26.42
N VAL A 345 -21.54 -5.10 26.93
CA VAL A 345 -21.64 -3.77 27.57
C VAL A 345 -22.18 -2.73 26.60
N ASN A 346 -21.74 -2.78 25.34
CA ASN A 346 -22.15 -1.79 24.36
C ASN A 346 -23.60 -1.97 23.95
N ILE A 347 -24.03 -3.22 23.75
CA ILE A 347 -25.40 -3.58 23.40
C ILE A 347 -26.38 -3.13 24.50
N GLN A 348 -26.04 -3.32 25.78
CA GLN A 348 -26.91 -2.90 26.89
C GLN A 348 -27.10 -1.39 26.96
N ILE A 349 -26.03 -0.61 26.76
CA ILE A 349 -26.10 0.86 26.76
C ILE A 349 -26.88 1.35 25.54
N LEU A 350 -26.68 0.76 24.36
CA LEU A 350 -27.47 1.13 23.19
C LEU A 350 -28.95 0.76 23.36
N GLY A 351 -29.24 -0.35 24.02
CA GLY A 351 -30.61 -0.74 24.37
C GLY A 351 -31.29 0.23 25.32
N SER A 352 -30.55 0.89 26.22
CA SER A 352 -31.13 1.92 27.09
C SER A 352 -31.45 3.20 26.33
N VAL A 353 -30.68 3.55 25.30
CA VAL A 353 -30.93 4.71 24.43
C VAL A 353 -32.08 4.42 23.46
N TYR A 354 -32.12 3.24 22.85
CA TYR A 354 -33.14 2.81 21.88
C TYR A 354 -34.26 1.99 22.54
N LYS A 355 -34.94 2.57 23.53
CA LYS A 355 -35.98 1.87 24.34
C LYS A 355 -37.13 1.27 23.51
N ASN A 356 -37.36 1.80 22.30
CA ASN A 356 -38.47 1.42 21.43
C ASN A 356 -38.08 0.40 20.34
N THR A 357 -36.81 0.02 20.24
CA THR A 357 -36.31 -0.92 19.22
C THR A 357 -36.15 -2.31 19.81
N ASP A 358 -36.60 -3.34 19.09
CA ASP A 358 -36.33 -4.75 19.44
C ASP A 358 -34.83 -4.98 19.61
N ILE A 359 -34.41 -5.57 20.73
CA ILE A 359 -32.98 -5.72 21.04
C ILE A 359 -32.28 -6.60 20.01
N ALA A 360 -32.96 -7.59 19.42
CA ALA A 360 -32.39 -8.42 18.37
C ALA A 360 -32.12 -7.60 17.09
N GLU A 361 -33.03 -6.69 16.74
CA GLU A 361 -32.89 -5.79 15.58
C GLU A 361 -31.81 -4.72 15.81
N LEU A 362 -31.69 -4.22 17.04
CA LEU A 362 -30.60 -3.34 17.45
C LEU A 362 -29.25 -4.04 17.32
N VAL A 363 -29.14 -5.29 17.78
CA VAL A 363 -27.89 -6.08 17.67
C VAL A 363 -27.57 -6.41 16.22
N ARG A 364 -28.57 -6.70 15.37
CA ARG A 364 -28.41 -6.87 13.92
C ARG A 364 -27.81 -5.61 13.29
N SER A 365 -28.44 -4.45 13.52
CA SER A 365 -27.96 -3.16 12.99
C SER A 365 -26.58 -2.80 13.53
N TYR A 366 -26.30 -3.12 14.79
CA TYR A 366 -25.01 -2.90 15.43
C TYR A 366 -23.91 -3.84 14.90
N TYR A 367 -24.25 -5.07 14.53
CA TYR A 367 -23.37 -5.99 13.83
C TYR A 367 -22.97 -5.45 12.46
N GLU A 368 -23.95 -5.00 11.66
CA GLU A 368 -23.71 -4.40 10.35
C GLU A 368 -22.86 -3.12 10.42
N PHE A 369 -23.03 -2.35 11.49
CA PHE A 369 -22.18 -1.21 11.79
C PHE A 369 -20.77 -1.63 12.18
N LEU A 370 -20.60 -2.51 13.15
CA LEU A 370 -19.29 -2.78 13.74
C LEU A 370 -18.41 -3.70 12.88
N ILE A 371 -18.99 -4.78 12.38
CA ILE A 371 -18.29 -5.84 11.65
C ILE A 371 -18.33 -5.57 10.16
N THR A 372 -19.51 -5.53 9.55
CA THR A 372 -19.67 -5.32 8.08
C THR A 372 -19.31 -3.90 7.67
N LYS A 373 -19.36 -2.94 8.61
CA LYS A 373 -19.00 -1.52 8.39
C LYS A 373 -19.74 -0.89 7.22
N LYS A 374 -21.03 -1.20 7.05
CA LYS A 374 -21.87 -0.64 5.96
C LYS A 374 -21.79 0.89 5.90
N TYR A 375 -21.62 1.54 7.05
CA TYR A 375 -21.43 2.99 7.16
C TYR A 375 -20.26 3.56 6.33
N LYS A 376 -19.24 2.76 6.00
CA LYS A 376 -18.11 3.20 5.18
C LYS A 376 -18.48 3.45 3.72
N ASN A 377 -19.58 2.86 3.26
CA ASN A 377 -20.03 2.95 1.87
C ASN A 377 -21.08 4.06 1.65
N MET A 378 -21.34 4.89 2.66
CA MET A 378 -22.31 5.99 2.58
C MET A 378 -21.83 7.20 1.77
N GLY A 379 -20.58 7.22 1.30
CA GLY A 379 -20.03 8.32 0.50
C GLY A 379 -19.52 9.53 1.30
N PHE A 380 -19.64 9.53 2.63
CA PHE A 380 -19.08 10.53 3.54
C PHE A 380 -18.52 9.92 4.83
N SER A 381 -17.75 10.69 5.60
CA SER A 381 -17.07 10.22 6.80
C SER A 381 -17.86 10.52 8.09
N ILE A 382 -18.49 9.50 8.68
CA ILE A 382 -19.12 9.59 10.02
C ILE A 382 -18.11 10.04 11.08
N LYS A 383 -16.87 9.54 11.00
CA LYS A 383 -15.79 9.95 11.91
C LYS A 383 -15.56 11.48 11.87
N LYS A 384 -15.47 12.06 10.67
CA LYS A 384 -15.28 13.51 10.50
C LYS A 384 -16.50 14.31 10.97
N LEU A 385 -17.71 13.80 10.74
CA LEU A 385 -18.95 14.38 11.29
C LEU A 385 -18.93 14.40 12.81
N ARG A 386 -18.66 13.26 13.46
CA ARG A 386 -18.55 13.17 14.93
C ARG A 386 -17.50 14.13 15.47
N GLU A 387 -16.31 14.15 14.88
CA GLU A 387 -15.22 15.02 15.34
C GLU A 387 -15.60 16.51 15.25
N SER A 388 -16.29 16.92 14.17
CA SER A 388 -16.81 18.28 14.02
C SER A 388 -17.95 18.57 15.01
N MET A 389 -18.81 17.58 15.28
CA MET A 389 -19.96 17.69 16.17
C MET A 389 -19.56 17.84 17.65
N LEU A 390 -18.54 17.08 18.08
CA LEU A 390 -18.08 17.07 19.48
C LEU A 390 -17.05 18.18 19.78
N GLU A 391 -16.61 18.94 18.78
CA GLU A 391 -15.66 20.02 18.97
C GLU A 391 -16.19 21.07 19.96
N GLY A 392 -15.43 21.31 21.03
CA GLY A 392 -15.78 22.28 22.07
C GLY A 392 -16.95 21.89 22.99
N LYS A 393 -17.40 20.62 23.00
CA LYS A 393 -18.56 20.17 23.80
C LYS A 393 -18.23 19.46 25.13
N GLY A 394 -16.96 19.44 25.57
CA GLY A 394 -16.54 18.86 26.86
C GLY A 394 -16.19 17.37 26.84
N TYR A 395 -16.57 16.59 25.82
CA TYR A 395 -16.19 15.17 25.71
C TYR A 395 -14.72 14.92 25.29
N ALA A 396 -13.96 16.00 25.05
CA ALA A 396 -12.52 15.95 24.84
C ALA A 396 -11.70 15.95 26.14
N ASP A 397 -12.36 16.08 27.30
CA ASP A 397 -11.71 16.17 28.59
C ASP A 397 -11.02 14.86 29.01
N LYS A 398 -10.04 14.98 29.91
CA LYS A 398 -9.21 13.86 30.38
C LYS A 398 -10.01 12.76 31.08
N GLU A 399 -11.13 13.10 31.70
CA GLU A 399 -12.01 12.14 32.38
C GLU A 399 -12.47 11.03 31.43
N TYR A 400 -12.72 11.37 30.16
CA TYR A 400 -13.17 10.42 29.16
C TYR A 400 -12.02 9.64 28.50
N ASP A 401 -10.74 9.91 28.78
CA ASP A 401 -9.60 9.26 28.10
C ASP A 401 -9.69 7.72 28.12
N SER A 402 -10.16 7.14 29.23
CA SER A 402 -10.29 5.69 29.42
C SER A 402 -11.48 5.05 28.71
N VAL A 403 -12.54 5.83 28.44
CA VAL A 403 -13.82 5.34 27.88
C VAL A 403 -14.12 5.88 26.48
N ARG A 404 -13.32 6.84 26.00
CA ARG A 404 -13.51 7.55 24.73
C ARG A 404 -13.73 6.63 23.54
N ASN A 405 -13.02 5.50 23.50
CA ASN A 405 -13.17 4.54 22.41
C ASN A 405 -14.60 3.98 22.33
N LYS A 406 -15.20 3.61 23.48
CA LYS A 406 -16.58 3.14 23.55
C LYS A 406 -17.58 4.26 23.26
N LEU A 407 -17.36 5.44 23.85
CA LEU A 407 -18.20 6.62 23.63
C LEU A 407 -18.27 6.98 22.14
N TYR A 408 -17.12 7.06 21.48
CA TYR A 408 -17.02 7.40 20.06
C TYR A 408 -17.67 6.34 19.17
N GLN A 409 -17.50 5.07 19.48
CA GLN A 409 -18.12 3.97 18.75
C GLN A 409 -19.65 4.00 18.84
N MET A 410 -20.20 4.27 20.03
CA MET A 410 -21.66 4.39 20.24
C MET A 410 -22.21 5.65 19.57
N THR A 411 -21.47 6.77 19.64
CA THR A 411 -21.85 8.01 18.96
C THR A 411 -21.89 7.80 17.44
N ASP A 412 -20.87 7.17 16.88
CA ASP A 412 -20.81 6.84 15.45
C ASP A 412 -21.98 5.92 15.04
N PHE A 413 -22.37 4.97 15.91
CA PHE A 413 -23.51 4.10 15.66
C PHE A 413 -24.85 4.86 15.66
N ILE A 414 -25.05 5.79 16.60
CA ILE A 414 -26.26 6.63 16.63
C ILE A 414 -26.40 7.46 15.35
N LEU A 415 -25.28 8.04 14.87
CA LEU A 415 -25.26 8.78 13.61
C LEU A 415 -25.56 7.85 12.42
N TYR A 416 -24.98 6.65 12.40
CA TYR A 416 -25.23 5.65 11.37
C TYR A 416 -26.72 5.28 11.28
N THR A 417 -27.36 4.94 12.40
CA THR A 417 -28.78 4.60 12.41
C THR A 417 -29.66 5.78 12.00
N GLY A 418 -29.27 7.01 12.33
CA GLY A 418 -29.98 8.22 11.89
C GLY A 418 -30.05 8.34 10.38
N TYR A 419 -28.92 8.17 9.69
CA TYR A 419 -28.89 8.26 8.23
C TYR A 419 -29.45 7.04 7.50
N ILE A 420 -29.51 5.86 8.13
CA ILE A 420 -30.05 4.66 7.49
C ILE A 420 -31.57 4.53 7.71
N ASN A 421 -32.05 4.84 8.92
CA ASN A 421 -33.43 4.56 9.31
C ASN A 421 -34.34 5.79 9.30
N GLU A 422 -33.79 7.00 9.49
CA GLU A 422 -34.59 8.22 9.68
C GLU A 422 -34.46 9.18 8.49
N ASP A 423 -33.23 9.56 8.13
CA ASP A 423 -32.95 10.66 7.18
C ASP A 423 -32.09 10.18 5.99
N SER A 424 -32.50 9.14 5.27
CA SER A 424 -31.70 8.60 4.14
C SER A 424 -31.53 9.58 2.97
N ASP A 425 -32.54 10.39 2.66
CA ASP A 425 -32.46 11.36 1.56
C ASP A 425 -31.40 12.46 1.84
N ARG A 426 -31.22 12.81 3.11
CA ARG A 426 -30.20 13.77 3.56
C ARG A 426 -28.78 13.22 3.37
N ALA A 427 -28.60 11.90 3.46
CA ALA A 427 -27.32 11.25 3.16
C ALA A 427 -26.94 11.47 1.68
N ASP A 428 -27.89 11.29 0.75
CA ASP A 428 -27.66 11.49 -0.68
C ASP A 428 -27.36 12.96 -1.02
N ASP A 429 -28.07 13.91 -0.41
CA ASP A 429 -27.79 15.35 -0.56
C ASP A 429 -26.38 15.74 -0.06
N LEU A 430 -25.96 15.20 1.08
CA LEU A 430 -24.62 15.41 1.61
C LEU A 430 -23.52 14.90 0.67
N VAL A 431 -23.70 13.72 0.08
CA VAL A 431 -22.75 13.14 -0.89
C VAL A 431 -22.64 14.02 -2.14
N ASN A 432 -23.76 14.47 -2.68
CA ASN A 432 -23.80 15.34 -3.86
C ASN A 432 -23.10 16.67 -3.58
N THR A 433 -23.37 17.29 -2.43
CA THR A 433 -22.70 18.52 -1.99
C THR A 433 -21.18 18.34 -1.90
N LEU A 434 -20.71 17.23 -1.30
CA LEU A 434 -19.27 16.94 -1.18
C LEU A 434 -18.59 16.67 -2.53
N ARG A 435 -19.29 16.06 -3.49
CA ARG A 435 -18.76 15.78 -4.84
C ARG A 435 -18.53 17.06 -5.63
N SER A 436 -19.37 18.06 -5.45
CA SER A 436 -19.28 19.34 -6.16
C SER A 436 -18.20 20.29 -5.64
N SER A 437 -17.70 20.05 -4.42
CA SER A 437 -16.69 20.91 -3.79
C SER A 437 -15.39 20.96 -4.60
N LEU A 438 -14.99 22.17 -5.03
CA LEU A 438 -13.77 22.41 -5.80
C LEU A 438 -12.52 22.45 -4.91
N LYS A 439 -12.66 22.90 -3.66
CA LYS A 439 -11.55 22.98 -2.68
C LYS A 439 -11.82 22.10 -1.46
N GLU A 440 -10.75 21.71 -0.77
CA GLU A 440 -10.84 20.88 0.43
C GLU A 440 -11.41 21.63 1.65
N ASP A 441 -11.22 22.96 1.69
CA ASP A 441 -11.77 23.83 2.74
C ASP A 441 -13.31 23.89 2.69
N ASP A 442 -13.88 23.85 1.49
CA ASP A 442 -15.34 23.85 1.27
C ASP A 442 -15.96 22.60 1.91
N LYS A 443 -15.34 21.44 1.72
CA LYS A 443 -15.80 20.18 2.32
C LYS A 443 -15.85 20.27 3.84
N THR A 444 -14.85 20.88 4.47
CA THR A 444 -14.82 21.00 5.94
C THR A 444 -15.98 21.86 6.44
N THR A 445 -16.31 22.94 5.73
CA THR A 445 -17.49 23.76 6.04
C THR A 445 -18.80 22.97 5.90
N VAL A 446 -18.92 22.12 4.88
CA VAL A 446 -20.07 21.22 4.70
C VAL A 446 -20.23 20.28 5.90
N TYR A 447 -19.13 19.64 6.34
CA TYR A 447 -19.14 18.77 7.52
C TYR A 447 -19.55 19.52 8.81
N CYS A 448 -19.06 20.75 9.01
CA CYS A 448 -19.40 21.54 10.20
C CYS A 448 -20.89 21.94 10.22
N LYS A 449 -21.45 22.37 9.09
CA LYS A 449 -22.88 22.72 8.98
C LYS A 449 -23.78 21.53 9.29
N GLU A 450 -23.46 20.37 8.73
CA GLU A 450 -24.21 19.15 9.00
C GLU A 450 -24.07 18.69 10.46
N ALA A 451 -22.87 18.83 11.03
CA ALA A 451 -22.62 18.52 12.44
C ALA A 451 -23.44 19.39 13.41
N ASP A 452 -23.67 20.67 13.10
CA ASP A 452 -24.52 21.57 13.91
C ASP A 452 -25.99 21.13 13.94
N TYR A 453 -26.50 20.61 12.81
CA TYR A 453 -27.83 20.01 12.74
C TYR A 453 -27.92 18.74 13.58
N LEU A 454 -26.96 17.81 13.38
CA LEU A 454 -26.91 16.53 14.11
C LEU A 454 -26.76 16.72 15.63
N TRP A 455 -25.99 17.71 16.07
CA TRP A 455 -25.84 18.01 17.51
C TRP A 455 -27.18 18.38 18.16
N LYS A 456 -28.01 19.20 17.48
CA LYS A 456 -29.34 19.57 18.00
C LYS A 456 -30.24 18.34 18.15
N LYS A 457 -30.11 17.36 17.26
CA LYS A 457 -30.89 16.12 17.23
C LYS A 457 -30.46 15.11 18.29
N TYR A 458 -29.16 14.83 18.41
CA TYR A 458 -28.64 13.69 19.18
C TYR A 458 -27.98 14.03 20.52
N ARG A 459 -27.91 15.31 20.94
CA ARG A 459 -27.21 15.70 22.18
C ARG A 459 -27.64 14.94 23.43
N GLU A 460 -28.95 14.70 23.61
CA GLU A 460 -29.46 14.02 24.81
C GLU A 460 -29.12 12.53 24.80
N SER A 461 -29.24 11.88 23.64
CA SER A 461 -28.85 10.47 23.45
C SER A 461 -27.35 10.26 23.72
N ILE A 462 -26.49 11.17 23.23
CA ILE A 462 -25.04 11.10 23.46
C ILE A 462 -24.71 11.35 24.94
N ARG A 463 -25.45 12.23 25.60
CA ARG A 463 -25.31 12.46 27.05
C ARG A 463 -25.68 11.23 27.86
N GLU A 464 -26.79 10.57 27.55
CA GLU A 464 -27.19 9.32 28.21
C GLU A 464 -26.13 8.22 28.06
N VAL A 465 -25.51 8.11 26.86
CA VAL A 465 -24.37 7.22 26.64
C VAL A 465 -23.17 7.60 27.51
N ALA A 466 -22.80 8.88 27.54
CA ALA A 466 -21.64 9.35 28.30
C ALA A 466 -21.81 9.12 29.80
N ASP A 467 -23.00 9.40 30.34
CA ASP A 467 -23.34 9.22 31.75
C ASP A 467 -23.35 7.73 32.15
N ALA A 468 -23.66 6.82 31.22
CA ALA A 468 -23.61 5.38 31.44
C ALA A 468 -22.19 4.78 31.35
N LEU A 469 -21.20 5.53 30.85
CA LEU A 469 -19.83 5.07 30.64
C LEU A 469 -18.89 5.43 31.80
N ASP A 470 -19.30 5.12 33.03
CA ASP A 470 -18.41 5.11 34.19
C ASP A 470 -17.78 3.71 34.42
N GLY A 471 -16.63 3.68 35.10
CA GLY A 471 -15.86 2.44 35.29
C GLY A 471 -16.60 1.35 36.08
N ASP A 472 -17.45 1.73 37.03
CA ASP A 472 -18.18 0.79 37.87
C ASP A 472 -19.39 0.20 37.12
N ASN A 473 -20.11 1.02 36.37
CA ASN A 473 -21.22 0.56 35.55
C ASN A 473 -20.76 -0.37 34.43
N ILE A 474 -19.64 -0.08 33.75
CA ILE A 474 -19.04 -0.99 32.75
C ILE A 474 -18.75 -2.37 33.35
N LYS A 475 -18.19 -2.40 34.57
CA LYS A 475 -17.86 -3.64 35.27
C LYS A 475 -19.13 -4.40 35.66
N LYS A 476 -20.18 -3.71 36.09
CA LYS A 476 -21.49 -4.31 36.40
C LYS A 476 -22.11 -4.94 35.15
N LEU A 477 -22.23 -4.17 34.06
CA LEU A 477 -22.80 -4.59 32.79
C LEU A 477 -22.08 -5.80 32.16
N SER A 478 -20.74 -5.86 32.27
CA SER A 478 -19.98 -7.00 31.75
C SER A 478 -20.37 -8.36 32.35
N LYS A 479 -20.89 -8.37 33.59
CA LYS A 479 -21.24 -9.60 34.32
C LYS A 479 -22.70 -10.02 34.16
N SER A 480 -23.59 -9.13 33.72
CA SER A 480 -25.03 -9.38 33.62
C SER A 480 -25.35 -10.40 32.52
N ASN A 481 -26.16 -11.43 32.69
CA ASN A 481 -26.50 -12.31 31.55
C ASN A 481 -27.38 -11.56 30.51
N ILE A 482 -27.09 -11.74 29.21
CA ILE A 482 -27.97 -11.28 28.13
C ILE A 482 -28.32 -12.52 27.31
N GLU A 483 -29.60 -12.84 27.25
CA GLU A 483 -30.13 -13.86 26.34
C GLU A 483 -30.77 -13.14 25.15
N ILE A 484 -30.23 -13.35 23.96
CA ILE A 484 -30.77 -12.84 22.70
C ILE A 484 -30.97 -14.04 21.78
N GLN A 485 -32.12 -14.16 21.15
CA GLN A 485 -32.37 -15.21 20.17
C GLN A 485 -31.44 -15.00 18.96
N GLU A 486 -30.51 -15.93 18.74
CA GLU A 486 -29.45 -15.82 17.71
C GLU A 486 -29.99 -15.87 16.28
N ASP A 487 -31.20 -16.40 16.05
CA ASP A 487 -31.70 -16.71 14.70
C ASP A 487 -31.85 -15.49 13.78
N LYS A 488 -32.20 -14.32 14.32
CA LYS A 488 -32.25 -13.06 13.55
C LYS A 488 -30.85 -12.53 13.22
N LEU A 489 -29.88 -12.76 14.12
CA LEU A 489 -28.50 -12.30 13.98
C LEU A 489 -27.72 -13.16 12.97
N ARG A 490 -27.98 -14.47 12.93
CA ARG A 490 -27.33 -15.39 11.98
C ARG A 490 -27.52 -15.00 10.52
N LYS A 491 -28.63 -14.33 10.18
CA LYS A 491 -28.90 -13.84 8.82
C LYS A 491 -27.97 -12.71 8.37
N CYS A 492 -27.36 -11.96 9.29
CA CYS A 492 -26.44 -10.87 8.96
C CYS A 492 -24.98 -11.19 9.28
N PHE A 493 -24.69 -12.42 9.71
CA PHE A 493 -23.32 -12.85 9.93
C PHE A 493 -22.50 -12.77 8.66
N ILE A 494 -21.22 -12.47 8.85
CA ILE A 494 -20.27 -12.62 7.75
C ILE A 494 -20.18 -14.10 7.36
N SER A 495 -20.07 -14.31 6.07
CA SER A 495 -20.06 -15.59 5.38
C SER A 495 -18.91 -16.47 5.86
N TYR A 496 -19.20 -17.75 6.12
CA TYR A 496 -18.17 -18.76 6.37
C TYR A 496 -17.51 -19.20 5.05
N ALA A 497 -16.36 -19.87 5.14
CA ALA A 497 -15.54 -20.25 3.99
C ALA A 497 -16.30 -21.03 2.90
N ASP A 498 -17.28 -21.86 3.28
CA ASP A 498 -18.08 -22.67 2.35
C ASP A 498 -18.88 -21.83 1.35
N SER A 499 -19.24 -20.60 1.76
CA SER A 499 -20.01 -19.65 0.95
C SER A 499 -19.14 -18.61 0.24
N VAL A 500 -17.82 -18.66 0.42
CA VAL A 500 -16.85 -17.68 -0.07
C VAL A 500 -15.91 -18.35 -1.07
N SER A 501 -15.63 -17.67 -2.18
CA SER A 501 -14.76 -18.22 -3.23
C SER A 501 -13.31 -18.47 -2.79
N GLU A 502 -12.65 -19.43 -3.45
CA GLU A 502 -11.22 -19.71 -3.29
C GLU A 502 -10.35 -18.49 -3.56
N PHE A 503 -10.76 -17.61 -4.48
CA PHE A 503 -10.09 -16.35 -4.74
C PHE A 503 -10.05 -15.47 -3.48
N THR A 504 -11.21 -15.17 -2.88
CA THR A 504 -11.27 -14.36 -1.66
C THR A 504 -10.52 -15.01 -0.51
N LYS A 505 -10.60 -16.34 -0.38
CA LYS A 505 -9.84 -17.09 0.64
C LYS A 505 -8.32 -17.01 0.41
N LEU A 506 -7.85 -17.09 -0.83
CA LEU A 506 -6.43 -16.92 -1.18
C LEU A 506 -5.95 -15.49 -0.91
N ILE A 507 -6.74 -14.47 -1.26
CA ILE A 507 -6.43 -13.08 -0.93
C ILE A 507 -6.37 -12.89 0.60
N TYR A 508 -7.30 -13.49 1.35
CA TYR A 508 -7.23 -13.48 2.82
C TYR A 508 -5.93 -14.13 3.34
N LEU A 509 -5.54 -15.29 2.81
CA LEU A 509 -4.28 -15.95 3.16
C LEU A 509 -3.07 -15.03 2.88
N LEU A 510 -3.03 -14.38 1.71
CA LEU A 510 -1.99 -13.41 1.38
C LEU A 510 -1.92 -12.28 2.43
N THR A 511 -3.06 -11.76 2.89
CA THR A 511 -3.09 -10.70 3.92
C THR A 511 -2.45 -11.11 5.25
N ARG A 512 -2.33 -12.42 5.53
CA ARG A 512 -1.67 -12.89 6.76
C ARG A 512 -0.16 -12.61 6.76
N PHE A 513 0.43 -12.31 5.61
CA PHE A 513 1.85 -12.01 5.45
C PHE A 513 2.13 -10.53 5.15
N LEU A 514 1.10 -9.68 5.25
CA LEU A 514 1.15 -8.25 4.93
C LEU A 514 0.99 -7.38 6.18
N SER A 515 1.51 -6.16 6.13
CA SER A 515 1.24 -5.15 7.16
C SER A 515 -0.14 -4.53 6.98
N GLY A 516 -0.72 -4.00 8.06
CA GLY A 516 -2.07 -3.39 8.00
C GLY A 516 -2.23 -2.27 6.95
N LYS A 517 -1.15 -1.55 6.59
CA LYS A 517 -1.21 -0.56 5.50
C LYS A 517 -1.31 -1.24 4.14
N GLU A 518 -0.50 -2.28 3.90
CA GLU A 518 -0.49 -3.05 2.66
C GLU A 518 -1.79 -3.85 2.48
N ILE A 519 -2.35 -4.41 3.57
CA ILE A 519 -3.66 -5.07 3.55
C ILE A 519 -4.74 -4.11 3.07
N ASN A 520 -4.80 -2.92 3.65
CA ASN A 520 -5.81 -1.93 3.27
C ASN A 520 -5.63 -1.51 1.81
N ASP A 521 -4.40 -1.26 1.37
CA ASP A 521 -4.10 -0.85 -0.01
C ASP A 521 -4.43 -1.96 -1.02
N LEU A 522 -4.05 -3.22 -0.74
CA LEU A 522 -4.39 -4.40 -1.54
C LEU A 522 -5.91 -4.57 -1.68
N VAL A 523 -6.62 -4.73 -0.56
CA VAL A 523 -8.03 -5.11 -0.59
C VAL A 523 -8.88 -3.96 -1.15
N THR A 524 -8.58 -2.70 -0.80
CA THR A 524 -9.33 -1.55 -1.36
C THR A 524 -9.05 -1.34 -2.84
N THR A 525 -7.83 -1.60 -3.31
CA THR A 525 -7.52 -1.56 -4.75
C THR A 525 -8.24 -2.67 -5.50
N LEU A 526 -8.26 -3.90 -4.97
CA LEU A 526 -9.03 -5.00 -5.56
C LEU A 526 -10.53 -4.68 -5.62
N ILE A 527 -11.11 -4.16 -4.53
CA ILE A 527 -12.51 -3.68 -4.52
C ILE A 527 -12.73 -2.68 -5.67
N ASN A 528 -11.87 -1.67 -5.80
CA ASN A 528 -12.01 -0.69 -6.88
C ASN A 528 -11.93 -1.33 -8.27
N LYS A 529 -11.06 -2.32 -8.48
CA LYS A 529 -10.89 -2.99 -9.77
C LYS A 529 -12.09 -3.86 -10.12
N PHE A 530 -12.58 -4.68 -9.21
CA PHE A 530 -13.79 -5.48 -9.43
C PHE A 530 -15.04 -4.61 -9.59
N ASP A 531 -15.14 -3.50 -8.87
CA ASP A 531 -16.23 -2.53 -9.02
C ASP A 531 -16.22 -1.86 -10.40
N ASN A 532 -15.04 -1.47 -10.90
CA ASN A 532 -14.92 -0.96 -12.27
C ASN A 532 -15.27 -2.05 -13.31
N ILE A 533 -14.78 -3.29 -13.15
CA ILE A 533 -15.08 -4.40 -14.08
C ILE A 533 -16.58 -4.64 -14.13
N ARG A 534 -17.25 -4.76 -12.97
CA ARG A 534 -18.71 -4.88 -12.88
C ARG A 534 -19.40 -3.74 -13.63
N SER A 535 -19.02 -2.48 -13.35
CA SER A 535 -19.63 -1.31 -14.00
C SER A 535 -19.43 -1.31 -15.52
N PHE A 536 -18.31 -1.82 -16.03
CA PHE A 536 -18.13 -2.00 -17.48
C PHE A 536 -19.05 -3.07 -18.05
N LEU A 537 -19.18 -4.22 -17.36
CA LEU A 537 -20.07 -5.30 -17.80
C LEU A 537 -21.54 -4.84 -17.84
N GLU A 538 -21.99 -4.07 -16.85
CA GLU A 538 -23.33 -3.48 -16.80
C GLU A 538 -23.56 -2.52 -17.98
N ILE A 539 -22.59 -1.65 -18.31
CA ILE A 539 -22.69 -0.75 -19.48
C ILE A 539 -22.69 -1.53 -20.80
N MET A 540 -21.89 -2.58 -20.90
CA MET A 540 -21.86 -3.43 -22.10
C MET A 540 -23.20 -4.15 -22.30
N ASP A 541 -23.80 -4.68 -21.22
CA ASP A 541 -25.13 -5.27 -21.25
C ASP A 541 -26.21 -4.26 -21.65
N GLU A 542 -26.17 -3.06 -21.07
CA GLU A 542 -27.12 -1.98 -21.38
C GLU A 542 -27.03 -1.53 -22.85
N LEU A 543 -25.82 -1.51 -23.42
CA LEU A 543 -25.58 -1.17 -24.82
C LEU A 543 -25.74 -2.36 -25.80
N GLY A 544 -26.03 -3.56 -25.31
CA GLY A 544 -26.16 -4.77 -26.13
C GLY A 544 -24.86 -5.22 -26.80
N LEU A 545 -23.71 -4.92 -26.18
CA LEU A 545 -22.38 -5.36 -26.63
C LEU A 545 -22.11 -6.80 -26.14
N ASP A 546 -21.37 -7.59 -26.92
CA ASP A 546 -20.98 -8.94 -26.49
C ASP A 546 -19.94 -8.86 -25.37
N ARG A 547 -20.28 -9.40 -24.19
CA ARG A 547 -19.42 -9.40 -23.01
C ARG A 547 -18.92 -10.79 -22.62
N THR A 548 -19.10 -11.79 -23.48
CA THR A 548 -18.80 -13.19 -23.15
C THR A 548 -17.29 -13.40 -23.12
N PHE A 549 -16.74 -13.75 -21.96
CA PHE A 549 -15.31 -14.08 -21.88
C PHE A 549 -15.05 -15.44 -22.53
N THR A 550 -13.80 -15.68 -22.91
CA THR A 550 -13.36 -17.05 -23.20
C THR A 550 -13.45 -17.91 -21.94
N ALA A 551 -13.50 -19.23 -22.11
CA ALA A 551 -13.63 -20.17 -20.99
C ALA A 551 -12.53 -19.98 -19.93
N GLU A 552 -11.34 -19.57 -20.34
CA GLU A 552 -10.19 -19.28 -19.48
C GLU A 552 -10.34 -18.03 -18.61
N TYR A 553 -11.16 -17.05 -19.04
CA TYR A 553 -11.38 -15.77 -18.34
C TYR A 553 -12.80 -15.60 -17.78
N SER A 554 -13.64 -16.64 -17.88
CA SER A 554 -15.01 -16.71 -17.34
C SER A 554 -15.13 -16.30 -15.87
N PHE A 555 -14.04 -16.43 -15.09
CA PHE A 555 -13.92 -15.86 -13.75
C PHE A 555 -14.54 -14.46 -13.61
N PHE A 556 -14.32 -13.55 -14.57
CA PHE A 556 -14.79 -12.16 -14.44
C PHE A 556 -16.30 -11.98 -14.61
N GLU A 557 -17.04 -12.99 -15.06
CA GLU A 557 -18.52 -13.00 -14.98
C GLU A 557 -19.00 -12.93 -13.52
N GLY A 558 -18.22 -13.51 -12.59
CA GLY A 558 -18.49 -13.48 -11.15
C GLY A 558 -18.11 -12.16 -10.46
N SER A 559 -17.71 -11.11 -11.20
CA SER A 559 -17.16 -9.86 -10.62
C SER A 559 -18.07 -9.19 -9.58
N THR A 560 -19.40 -9.22 -9.75
CA THR A 560 -20.37 -8.72 -8.76
C THR A 560 -20.28 -9.48 -7.43
N LYS A 561 -20.16 -10.81 -7.49
CA LYS A 561 -19.98 -11.67 -6.30
C LYS A 561 -18.64 -11.38 -5.63
N TYR A 562 -17.53 -11.34 -6.39
CA TYR A 562 -16.21 -11.08 -5.84
C TYR A 562 -16.09 -9.68 -5.23
N LEU A 563 -16.75 -8.67 -5.80
CA LEU A 563 -16.85 -7.35 -5.20
C LEU A 563 -17.49 -7.42 -3.80
N ALA A 564 -18.62 -8.11 -3.67
CA ALA A 564 -19.32 -8.27 -2.40
C ALA A 564 -18.44 -9.00 -1.36
N GLU A 565 -17.82 -10.12 -1.76
CA GLU A 565 -16.92 -10.90 -0.90
C GLU A 565 -15.70 -10.08 -0.44
N LEU A 566 -15.10 -9.27 -1.31
CA LEU A 566 -13.94 -8.43 -0.96
C LEU A 566 -14.33 -7.26 -0.05
N VAL A 567 -15.51 -6.68 -0.24
CA VAL A 567 -16.05 -5.64 0.66
C VAL A 567 -16.26 -6.23 2.07
N GLU A 568 -16.81 -7.45 2.13
CA GLU A 568 -16.96 -8.21 3.37
C GLU A 568 -15.59 -8.55 3.98
N LEU A 569 -14.63 -9.04 3.21
CA LEU A 569 -13.26 -9.31 3.66
C LEU A 569 -12.61 -8.07 4.29
N ASN A 570 -12.73 -6.91 3.64
CA ASN A 570 -12.20 -5.63 4.12
C ASN A 570 -12.81 -5.21 5.47
N SER A 571 -13.99 -5.74 5.79
CA SER A 571 -14.73 -5.42 7.00
C SER A 571 -14.04 -6.00 8.23
N PHE A 572 -13.44 -7.20 8.15
CA PHE A 572 -12.85 -7.87 9.31
C PHE A 572 -11.34 -8.08 9.24
N VAL A 573 -10.71 -8.00 8.07
CA VAL A 573 -9.28 -8.26 7.92
C VAL A 573 -8.41 -7.32 8.80
N LYS A 574 -7.45 -7.91 9.52
CA LYS A 574 -6.46 -7.23 10.36
C LYS A 574 -5.06 -7.75 10.09
N SER A 575 -4.04 -7.00 10.49
CA SER A 575 -2.65 -7.50 10.51
C SER A 575 -2.58 -8.83 11.26
N CYS A 576 -1.80 -9.77 10.74
CA CYS A 576 -1.60 -11.06 11.39
C CYS A 576 -1.08 -10.89 12.83
N SER A 577 -1.60 -11.69 13.76
CA SER A 577 -1.20 -11.66 15.17
C SER A 577 0.13 -12.38 15.43
N PHE A 578 0.76 -12.06 16.56
CA PHE A 578 1.91 -12.81 17.08
C PHE A 578 1.42 -13.77 18.14
N ASP A 579 1.99 -14.96 18.20
CA ASP A 579 1.68 -15.92 19.26
C ASP A 579 2.46 -15.66 20.55
N ILE A 580 1.94 -16.12 21.70
CA ILE A 580 2.64 -16.10 22.99
C ILE A 580 3.94 -16.89 22.93
N ASN A 581 3.97 -17.98 22.17
CA ASN A 581 5.14 -18.84 21.97
C ASN A 581 6.29 -18.12 21.24
N ALA A 582 6.00 -17.01 20.54
CA ALA A 582 7.02 -16.20 19.87
C ALA A 582 7.92 -15.42 20.85
N LYS A 583 7.54 -15.31 22.13
CA LYS A 583 8.20 -14.39 23.07
C LYS A 583 9.71 -14.57 23.13
N ARG A 584 10.22 -15.80 23.26
CA ARG A 584 11.68 -16.02 23.34
C ARG A 584 12.40 -15.47 22.11
N THR A 585 11.95 -15.85 20.93
CA THR A 585 12.51 -15.40 19.65
C THR A 585 12.38 -13.89 19.46
N MET A 586 11.26 -13.28 19.87
CA MET A 586 11.09 -11.81 19.83
C MET A 586 12.12 -11.08 20.71
N TYR A 587 12.48 -11.64 21.87
CA TYR A 587 13.54 -11.06 22.70
C TYR A 587 14.91 -11.22 22.04
N ARG A 588 15.23 -12.38 21.44
CA ARG A 588 16.46 -12.56 20.65
C ARG A 588 16.59 -11.49 19.56
N ASP A 589 15.56 -11.36 18.74
CA ASP A 589 15.53 -10.41 17.62
C ASP A 589 15.56 -8.94 18.10
N ALA A 590 14.97 -8.64 19.27
CA ALA A 590 15.03 -7.32 19.88
C ALA A 590 16.47 -6.96 20.30
N LEU A 591 17.22 -7.91 20.86
CA LEU A 591 18.61 -7.69 21.23
C LEU A 591 19.48 -7.49 19.98
N ASP A 592 19.28 -8.30 18.94
CA ASP A 592 20.01 -8.17 17.67
C ASP A 592 19.78 -6.82 17.00
N ILE A 593 18.53 -6.35 16.94
CA ILE A 593 18.20 -5.03 16.36
C ILE A 593 18.85 -3.90 17.16
N LEU A 594 18.91 -4.00 18.49
CA LEU A 594 19.56 -2.97 19.33
C LEU A 594 21.09 -3.05 19.26
N GLY A 595 21.64 -4.19 18.85
CA GLY A 595 23.07 -4.47 18.71
C GLY A 595 23.70 -4.88 20.04
N ILE A 596 24.13 -6.13 20.13
CA ILE A 596 24.89 -6.69 21.25
C ILE A 596 26.39 -6.56 20.95
N GLU A 597 27.24 -6.41 21.96
CA GLU A 597 28.70 -6.50 21.81
C GLU A 597 29.13 -7.76 21.02
N SER A 598 30.09 -7.58 20.09
CA SER A 598 30.55 -8.60 19.14
C SER A 598 31.17 -9.83 19.78
N ASP A 599 31.61 -9.72 21.04
CA ASP A 599 32.48 -10.71 21.67
C ASP A 599 31.68 -11.75 22.48
N LYS A 600 30.35 -11.63 22.53
CA LYS A 600 29.46 -12.57 23.23
C LYS A 600 29.11 -13.75 22.34
N THR A 601 29.22 -14.97 22.89
CA THR A 601 28.85 -16.20 22.16
C THR A 601 27.32 -16.36 22.12
N GLU A 602 26.79 -17.20 21.20
CA GLU A 602 25.34 -17.49 21.19
C GLU A 602 24.85 -18.09 22.52
N GLU A 603 25.69 -18.87 23.21
CA GLU A 603 25.34 -19.41 24.52
C GLU A 603 25.20 -18.31 25.59
N ASP A 604 26.03 -17.27 25.52
CA ASP A 604 25.93 -16.11 26.41
C ASP A 604 24.64 -15.31 26.15
N ILE A 605 24.25 -15.18 24.88
CA ILE A 605 23.04 -14.46 24.50
C ILE A 605 21.79 -15.23 24.94
N GLU A 606 21.77 -16.56 24.79
CA GLU A 606 20.67 -17.39 25.30
C GLU A 606 20.56 -17.29 26.83
N LYS A 607 21.69 -17.31 27.56
CA LYS A 607 21.71 -17.04 29.01
C LYS A 607 21.16 -15.66 29.35
N MET A 608 21.49 -14.62 28.57
CA MET A 608 20.92 -13.29 28.73
C MET A 608 19.40 -13.29 28.56
N ILE A 609 18.89 -13.98 27.53
CA ILE A 609 17.46 -14.10 27.27
C ILE A 609 16.76 -14.84 28.40
N ASP A 610 17.33 -15.94 28.88
CA ASP A 610 16.79 -16.70 30.01
C ASP A 610 16.73 -15.86 31.29
N ASN A 611 17.78 -15.07 31.56
CA ASN A 611 17.84 -14.14 32.68
C ASN A 611 16.82 -13.00 32.58
N ILE A 612 16.51 -12.53 31.35
CA ILE A 612 15.50 -11.49 31.09
C ILE A 612 14.09 -12.08 31.20
N LEU A 613 13.85 -13.24 30.59
CA LEU A 613 12.52 -13.84 30.48
C LEU A 613 12.07 -14.49 31.79
N GLN A 614 12.98 -15.15 32.51
CA GLN A 614 12.70 -15.87 33.77
C GLN A 614 11.43 -16.72 33.67
N ILE A 615 11.35 -17.54 32.63
CA ILE A 615 10.20 -18.42 32.37
C ILE A 615 10.55 -19.83 32.88
N ASP A 616 9.61 -20.54 33.51
CA ASP A 616 9.80 -21.96 33.89
C ASP A 616 9.57 -22.92 32.72
N ALA A 617 9.78 -24.22 32.93
CA ALA A 617 9.65 -25.26 31.89
C ALA A 617 8.22 -25.33 31.28
N ASN A 618 7.22 -24.72 31.90
CA ASN A 618 5.82 -24.72 31.45
C ASN A 618 5.42 -23.41 30.74
N GLY A 619 6.32 -22.44 30.59
CA GLY A 619 6.00 -21.15 29.96
C GLY A 619 5.52 -20.07 30.95
N ASP A 620 5.50 -20.35 32.25
CA ASP A 620 5.00 -19.44 33.28
C ASP A 620 6.13 -18.59 33.92
N LYS A 621 5.80 -17.36 34.35
CA LYS A 621 6.79 -16.39 34.86
C LYS A 621 7.26 -16.79 36.26
N LYS A 622 8.57 -16.93 36.48
CA LYS A 622 9.16 -17.04 37.83
C LYS A 622 9.05 -15.70 38.57
N LEU A 623 8.54 -15.74 39.80
CA LEU A 623 8.41 -14.60 40.71
C LEU A 623 9.76 -14.22 41.36
N LYS A 624 10.72 -13.60 40.64
CA LYS A 624 11.90 -12.93 41.29
C LYS A 624 12.34 -11.61 40.62
N LYS A 625 13.25 -10.90 41.32
CA LYS A 625 13.41 -9.43 41.50
C LYS A 625 13.76 -8.53 40.28
N ASN A 626 13.91 -9.01 39.05
CA ASN A 626 14.41 -8.18 37.92
C ASN A 626 13.47 -8.06 36.71
N ASN A 627 12.16 -7.91 36.95
CA ASN A 627 11.16 -7.70 35.89
C ASN A 627 11.29 -6.33 35.16
N GLY A 628 12.14 -5.42 35.64
CA GLY A 628 12.24 -4.05 35.11
C GLY A 628 12.72 -4.02 33.66
N LEU A 629 13.87 -4.63 33.36
CA LEU A 629 14.48 -4.61 32.02
C LEU A 629 13.64 -5.39 31.01
N ARG A 630 13.12 -6.55 31.42
CA ARG A 630 12.17 -7.35 30.65
C ARG A 630 10.97 -6.52 30.20
N ASN A 631 10.32 -5.83 31.14
CA ASN A 631 9.15 -5.01 30.86
C ASN A 631 9.50 -3.78 30.03
N PHE A 632 10.70 -3.21 30.21
CA PHE A 632 11.20 -2.12 29.38
C PHE A 632 11.33 -2.54 27.91
N ILE A 633 11.98 -3.66 27.62
CA ILE A 633 12.11 -4.18 26.24
C ILE A 633 10.74 -4.57 25.68
N ALA A 634 9.88 -5.24 26.48
CA ALA A 634 8.53 -5.59 26.06
C ALA A 634 7.75 -4.35 25.58
N SER A 635 7.62 -3.35 26.46
CA SER A 635 6.79 -2.18 26.21
C SER A 635 7.33 -1.22 25.16
N ASN A 636 8.66 -1.08 25.04
CA ASN A 636 9.27 -0.07 24.17
C ASN A 636 9.80 -0.62 22.84
N VAL A 637 10.09 -1.93 22.77
CA VAL A 637 10.62 -2.59 21.57
C VAL A 637 9.59 -3.58 21.03
N ILE A 638 9.30 -4.67 21.75
CA ILE A 638 8.52 -5.81 21.24
C ILE A 638 7.09 -5.43 20.90
N ASP A 639 6.42 -4.64 21.74
CA ASP A 639 5.05 -4.19 21.53
C ASP A 639 4.93 -3.10 20.46
N SER A 640 6.07 -2.54 20.00
CA SER A 640 6.10 -1.54 18.93
C SER A 640 5.70 -2.16 17.59
N ASN A 641 4.73 -1.53 16.91
CA ASN A 641 4.38 -1.90 15.54
C ASN A 641 5.57 -1.78 14.56
N ARG A 642 6.55 -0.92 14.85
CA ARG A 642 7.74 -0.78 14.00
C ARG A 642 8.66 -1.99 14.15
N PHE A 643 8.89 -2.45 15.37
CA PHE A 643 9.64 -3.67 15.64
C PHE A 643 8.99 -4.88 14.98
N LYS A 644 7.68 -5.06 15.21
CA LYS A 644 6.88 -6.12 14.59
C LYS A 644 6.99 -6.16 13.06
N TYR A 645 7.07 -4.99 12.43
CA TYR A 645 7.35 -4.92 10.99
C TYR A 645 8.80 -5.28 10.67
N LEU A 646 9.78 -4.70 11.36
CA LEU A 646 11.20 -4.94 11.11
C LEU A 646 11.58 -6.42 11.21
N VAL A 647 11.07 -7.16 12.20
CA VAL A 647 11.35 -8.59 12.35
C VAL A 647 10.60 -9.47 11.35
N ARG A 648 9.55 -8.94 10.70
CA ARG A 648 8.84 -9.64 9.64
C ARG A 648 9.46 -9.41 8.26
N TYR A 649 9.90 -8.19 8.00
CA TYR A 649 10.34 -7.75 6.67
C TYR A 649 11.84 -7.49 6.57
N GLY A 650 12.62 -7.68 7.62
CA GLY A 650 14.06 -7.52 7.56
C GLY A 650 14.75 -8.53 8.47
N ASN A 651 16.05 -8.69 8.24
CA ASN A 651 16.88 -9.50 9.10
C ASN A 651 17.33 -8.63 10.30
N PRO A 652 16.98 -9.01 11.55
CA PRO A 652 17.34 -8.28 12.77
C PRO A 652 18.81 -7.87 12.86
N LYS A 653 19.74 -8.79 12.55
CA LYS A 653 21.18 -8.57 12.62
C LYS A 653 21.66 -7.62 11.52
N LYS A 654 21.16 -7.78 10.28
CA LYS A 654 21.52 -6.90 9.14
C LYS A 654 21.00 -5.47 9.32
N ILE A 655 19.84 -5.28 9.95
CA ILE A 655 19.26 -3.96 10.24
C ILE A 655 20.20 -3.11 11.10
N ARG A 656 20.82 -3.70 12.14
CA ARG A 656 21.74 -2.97 13.02
C ARG A 656 22.96 -2.46 12.26
N GLU A 657 23.56 -3.28 11.40
CA GLU A 657 24.69 -2.86 10.56
C GLU A 657 24.30 -1.76 9.58
N THR A 658 23.12 -1.87 8.98
CA THR A 658 22.57 -0.85 8.07
C THR A 658 22.43 0.51 8.75
N ALA A 659 22.04 0.53 10.02
CA ALA A 659 21.87 1.76 10.80
C ALA A 659 23.18 2.53 11.03
N LYS A 660 24.36 1.91 10.81
CA LYS A 660 25.66 2.60 10.92
C LYS A 660 25.91 3.57 9.77
N CYS A 661 25.17 3.45 8.65
CA CYS A 661 25.30 4.34 7.51
C CYS A 661 24.63 5.71 7.80
N LYS A 662 25.43 6.64 8.33
CA LYS A 662 24.96 7.98 8.74
C LYS A 662 24.26 8.76 7.62
N PRO A 663 24.76 8.81 6.37
CA PRO A 663 24.09 9.56 5.30
C PRO A 663 22.67 9.06 5.01
N ALA A 664 22.48 7.73 4.98
CA ALA A 664 21.17 7.13 4.76
C ALA A 664 20.22 7.39 5.95
N VAL A 665 20.70 7.24 7.19
CA VAL A 665 19.93 7.56 8.40
C VAL A 665 19.52 9.03 8.43
N ARG A 666 20.45 9.94 8.10
CA ARG A 666 20.22 11.38 8.03
C ARG A 666 19.17 11.73 7.00
N PHE A 667 19.22 11.12 5.82
CA PHE A 667 18.20 11.29 4.79
C PHE A 667 16.80 10.92 5.30
N VAL A 668 16.66 9.76 5.96
CA VAL A 668 15.36 9.33 6.51
C VAL A 668 14.84 10.30 7.58
N LEU A 669 15.73 10.91 8.38
CA LEU A 669 15.36 11.94 9.35
C LEU A 669 14.86 13.24 8.69
N ASN A 670 15.22 13.52 7.43
CA ASN A 670 14.69 14.68 6.70
C ASN A 670 13.21 14.51 6.37
N GLU A 671 12.76 13.27 6.11
CA GLU A 671 11.35 12.95 5.84
C GLU A 671 10.46 13.01 7.09
N ILE A 672 11.06 13.08 8.28
CA ILE A 672 10.32 13.23 9.53
C ILE A 672 10.03 14.73 9.77
N PRO A 673 8.76 15.11 10.06
CA PRO A 673 8.38 16.51 10.30
C PRO A 673 9.23 17.19 11.39
N ASP A 674 9.57 18.47 11.17
CA ASP A 674 10.44 19.25 12.08
C ASP A 674 9.95 19.25 13.53
N ALA A 675 8.64 19.41 13.75
CA ALA A 675 8.04 19.37 15.09
C ALA A 675 8.25 18.03 15.79
N GLN A 676 8.32 16.93 15.04
CA GLN A 676 8.58 15.61 15.60
C GLN A 676 10.09 15.41 15.88
N ILE A 677 10.96 15.93 15.01
CA ILE A 677 12.43 15.94 15.24
C ILE A 677 12.79 16.76 16.49
N GLU A 678 12.18 17.93 16.67
CA GLU A 678 12.40 18.77 17.84
C GLU A 678 12.04 18.04 19.13
N ARG A 679 10.88 17.38 19.18
CA ARG A 679 10.46 16.56 20.34
C ARG A 679 11.45 15.44 20.66
N TYR A 680 11.98 14.76 19.64
CA TYR A 680 12.97 13.71 19.85
C TYR A 680 14.31 14.30 20.31
N TYR A 681 14.73 15.42 19.74
CA TYR A 681 15.97 16.09 20.11
C TYR A 681 15.93 16.56 21.56
N GLU A 682 14.85 17.23 21.98
CA GLU A 682 14.65 17.67 23.37
C GLU A 682 14.64 16.50 24.36
N ALA A 683 14.00 15.39 23.99
CA ALA A 683 13.96 14.19 24.82
C ALA A 683 15.34 13.49 24.93
N CYS A 684 16.16 13.53 23.87
CA CYS A 684 17.45 12.88 23.81
C CYS A 684 18.62 13.75 24.33
N CYS A 685 18.51 15.08 24.20
CA CYS A 685 19.56 16.08 24.45
C CYS A 685 19.04 17.29 25.29
N PRO A 686 18.54 17.07 26.53
CA PRO A 686 17.90 18.11 27.33
C PRO A 686 18.83 19.26 27.76
N LYS A 687 20.16 19.03 27.80
CA LYS A 687 21.16 20.02 28.25
C LYS A 687 21.68 20.95 27.15
N ASN A 688 21.27 20.78 25.88
CA ASN A 688 21.86 21.47 24.73
C ASN A 688 20.80 22.11 23.80
N THR A 689 19.81 22.79 24.40
CA THR A 689 18.61 23.30 23.71
C THR A 689 18.76 24.70 23.08
N ALA A 690 19.90 25.37 23.27
CA ALA A 690 20.11 26.72 22.73
C ALA A 690 20.58 26.69 21.26
N LEU A 691 19.76 27.26 20.36
CA LEU A 691 20.12 27.71 18.99
C LEU A 691 20.72 26.69 17.99
N CYS A 692 20.44 25.39 18.11
CA CYS A 692 20.78 24.44 17.04
C CYS A 692 19.75 24.47 15.90
N SER A 693 20.19 24.80 14.67
CA SER A 693 19.39 24.67 13.44
C SER A 693 18.83 23.25 13.28
N ALA A 694 17.68 23.09 12.62
CA ALA A 694 17.04 21.78 12.40
C ALA A 694 17.98 20.74 11.76
N ASN A 695 18.85 21.16 10.83
CA ASN A 695 19.84 20.28 10.19
C ASN A 695 20.88 19.74 11.17
N LYS A 696 21.41 20.58 12.07
CA LYS A 696 22.35 20.15 13.13
C LYS A 696 21.68 19.22 14.15
N ARG A 697 20.38 19.43 14.44
CA ARG A 697 19.61 18.52 15.30
C ARG A 697 19.50 17.13 14.67
N ARG A 698 19.18 17.06 13.36
CA ARG A 698 19.13 15.80 12.61
C ARG A 698 20.48 15.09 12.57
N GLU A 699 21.56 15.81 12.34
CA GLU A 699 22.93 15.26 12.37
C GLU A 699 23.23 14.58 13.71
N LYS A 700 22.96 15.28 14.82
CA LYS A 700 23.22 14.74 16.14
C LYS A 700 22.38 13.49 16.45
N LEU A 701 21.12 13.48 16.01
CA LEU A 701 20.26 12.31 16.16
C LEU A 701 20.73 11.14 15.27
N ALA A 702 21.24 11.41 14.07
CA ALA A 702 21.81 10.39 13.19
C ALA A 702 23.04 9.72 13.82
N ASP A 703 23.94 10.50 14.43
CA ASP A 703 25.08 9.96 15.19
C ASP A 703 24.62 9.04 16.34
N MET A 704 23.64 9.50 17.13
CA MET A 704 23.11 8.72 18.25
C MET A 704 22.47 7.41 17.80
N ILE A 705 21.83 7.39 16.62
CA ILE A 705 21.24 6.17 16.04
C ILE A 705 22.34 5.22 15.58
N ALA A 706 23.36 5.72 14.89
CA ALA A 706 24.46 4.89 14.37
C ALA A 706 25.25 4.19 15.50
N GLU A 707 25.37 4.84 16.65
CA GLU A 707 26.13 4.39 17.83
C GLU A 707 25.29 3.60 18.86
N ILE A 708 24.02 3.30 18.56
CA ILE A 708 23.15 2.58 19.49
C ILE A 708 23.69 1.18 19.81
N LYS A 709 23.70 0.81 21.09
CA LYS A 709 24.08 -0.53 21.57
C LYS A 709 23.12 -0.96 22.68
N PHE A 710 22.90 -2.26 22.83
CA PHE A 710 22.05 -2.82 23.88
C PHE A 710 22.58 -2.47 25.28
N GLU A 711 23.89 -2.46 25.46
CA GLU A 711 24.57 -2.18 26.73
C GLU A 711 24.19 -0.79 27.29
N ASN A 712 23.89 0.18 26.42
CA ASN A 712 23.39 1.51 26.77
C ASN A 712 22.03 1.48 27.51
N PHE A 713 21.33 0.35 27.49
CA PHE A 713 20.00 0.17 28.08
C PHE A 713 19.96 -0.95 29.13
N SER A 714 21.10 -1.54 29.48
CA SER A 714 21.20 -2.66 30.42
C SER A 714 20.66 -2.30 31.83
N ASP A 715 20.79 -1.04 32.23
CA ASP A 715 20.29 -0.50 33.50
C ASP A 715 18.86 0.08 33.41
N ALA A 716 18.25 0.12 32.22
CA ALA A 716 16.94 0.74 31.98
C ALA A 716 15.82 0.13 32.84
N GLY A 717 16.01 -1.13 33.27
CA GLY A 717 15.10 -1.80 34.20
C GLY A 717 14.97 -1.11 35.56
N ASN A 718 16.02 -0.45 36.05
CA ASN A 718 16.05 0.23 37.34
C ASN A 718 15.08 1.42 37.36
N TYR A 719 14.90 2.07 36.21
CA TYR A 719 14.07 3.28 36.09
C TYR A 719 12.66 2.97 35.59
N GLN A 720 12.30 1.70 35.31
CA GLN A 720 11.03 1.37 34.64
C GLN A 720 9.78 1.83 35.43
N LYS A 721 9.86 1.93 36.76
CA LYS A 721 8.76 2.44 37.61
C LYS A 721 8.70 3.97 37.70
N ALA A 722 9.72 4.69 37.22
CA ALA A 722 9.75 6.14 37.28
C ALA A 722 8.60 6.76 36.47
N ASN A 723 7.96 7.77 37.07
CA ASN A 723 6.90 8.53 36.41
C ASN A 723 7.51 9.47 35.37
N VAL A 724 7.20 9.24 34.10
CA VAL A 724 7.72 9.97 32.93
C VAL A 724 7.42 11.48 33.00
N THR A 725 6.38 11.90 33.73
CA THR A 725 6.01 13.31 33.90
C THR A 725 6.71 14.01 35.06
N SER A 726 7.47 13.29 35.90
CA SER A 726 8.23 13.90 36.99
C SER A 726 9.54 14.51 36.47
N ARG A 727 10.13 15.41 37.26
CA ARG A 727 11.42 16.07 36.95
C ARG A 727 12.63 15.36 37.59
N THR A 728 12.50 14.08 37.93
CA THR A 728 13.61 13.32 38.55
C THR A 728 14.63 12.87 37.51
N SER A 729 15.88 12.69 37.93
CA SER A 729 16.97 12.17 37.07
C SER A 729 16.59 10.83 36.42
N GLU A 730 15.99 9.92 37.21
CA GLU A 730 15.51 8.62 36.73
C GLU A 730 14.44 8.73 35.62
N ALA A 731 13.52 9.71 35.73
CA ALA A 731 12.50 9.95 34.73
C ALA A 731 13.08 10.60 33.45
N GLU A 732 14.16 11.36 33.56
CA GLU A 732 14.90 11.91 32.43
C GLU A 732 15.63 10.80 31.65
N ILE A 733 16.34 9.91 32.35
CA ILE A 733 17.04 8.75 31.76
C ILE A 733 16.04 7.83 31.05
N LYS A 734 14.92 7.50 31.70
CA LYS A 734 13.85 6.70 31.09
C LYS A 734 13.31 7.36 29.82
N ARG A 735 12.99 8.66 29.86
CA ARG A 735 12.51 9.41 28.68
C ARG A 735 13.49 9.39 27.52
N LYS A 736 14.77 9.64 27.80
CA LYS A 736 15.84 9.59 26.82
C LYS A 736 15.91 8.22 26.14
N ASN A 737 15.94 7.13 26.93
CA ASN A 737 16.06 5.77 26.42
C ASN A 737 14.84 5.35 25.60
N GLN A 738 13.62 5.71 26.03
CA GLN A 738 12.41 5.45 25.26
C GLN A 738 12.37 6.24 23.95
N ALA A 739 12.78 7.51 23.98
CA ALA A 739 12.77 8.38 22.82
C ALA A 739 13.75 7.90 21.73
N ILE A 740 14.99 7.57 22.10
CA ILE A 740 16.01 7.13 21.14
C ILE A 740 15.64 5.78 20.51
N ILE A 741 15.16 4.81 21.29
CA ILE A 741 14.71 3.49 20.77
C ILE A 741 13.55 3.68 19.80
N ARG A 742 12.55 4.49 20.17
CA ARG A 742 11.39 4.74 19.31
C ARG A 742 11.79 5.42 18.01
N LEU A 743 12.71 6.39 18.06
CA LEU A 743 13.22 7.05 16.87
C LEU A 743 14.01 6.09 15.99
N TYR A 744 14.94 5.31 16.57
CA TYR A 744 15.73 4.31 15.86
C TYR A 744 14.86 3.31 15.09
N LEU A 745 13.91 2.67 15.77
CA LEU A 745 12.98 1.73 15.14
C LEU A 745 12.13 2.40 14.06
N THR A 746 11.78 3.68 14.23
CA THR A 746 11.03 4.43 13.22
C THR A 746 11.86 4.71 11.97
N VAL A 747 13.12 5.13 12.13
CA VAL A 747 14.04 5.38 11.01
C VAL A 747 14.26 4.11 10.20
N MET A 748 14.63 3.01 10.86
CA MET A 748 14.86 1.74 10.16
C MET A 748 13.60 1.23 9.47
N TYR A 749 12.44 1.37 10.12
CA TYR A 749 11.15 1.01 9.53
C TYR A 749 10.85 1.80 8.26
N ILE A 750 10.98 3.12 8.29
CA ILE A 750 10.69 3.99 7.13
C ILE A 750 11.65 3.66 5.98
N MET A 751 12.95 3.51 6.27
CA MET A 751 13.95 3.21 5.27
C MET A 751 13.67 1.88 4.55
N LEU A 752 13.54 0.80 5.31
CA LEU A 752 13.32 -0.54 4.75
C LEU A 752 12.03 -0.60 3.93
N LYS A 753 10.94 -0.04 4.47
CA LYS A 753 9.64 -0.01 3.80
C LYS A 753 9.68 0.74 2.48
N ASN A 754 10.30 1.92 2.43
CA ASN A 754 10.34 2.71 1.21
C ASN A 754 11.20 2.06 0.13
N LEU A 755 12.31 1.40 0.50
CA LEU A 755 13.11 0.62 -0.45
C LEU A 755 12.33 -0.56 -1.06
N VAL A 756 11.53 -1.27 -0.24
CA VAL A 756 10.65 -2.34 -0.74
C VAL A 756 9.60 -1.78 -1.70
N ASN A 757 9.01 -0.61 -1.40
CA ASN A 757 8.05 0.04 -2.30
C ASN A 757 8.70 0.49 -3.62
N VAL A 758 9.97 0.92 -3.60
CA VAL A 758 10.73 1.22 -4.82
C VAL A 758 10.94 -0.05 -5.63
N ASN A 759 11.41 -1.13 -5.01
CA ASN A 759 11.62 -2.43 -5.65
C ASN A 759 10.35 -2.95 -6.35
N ALA A 760 9.19 -2.81 -5.70
CA ALA A 760 7.90 -3.21 -6.23
C ALA A 760 7.56 -2.59 -7.60
N ARG A 761 8.07 -1.39 -7.91
CA ARG A 761 7.89 -0.76 -9.23
C ARG A 761 8.61 -1.54 -10.33
N TYR A 762 9.80 -2.07 -10.04
CA TYR A 762 10.57 -2.89 -10.98
C TYR A 762 10.01 -4.31 -11.10
N VAL A 763 9.44 -4.86 -10.03
CA VAL A 763 8.69 -6.13 -10.08
C VAL A 763 7.52 -6.01 -11.06
N ILE A 764 6.71 -4.94 -10.95
CA ILE A 764 5.64 -4.65 -11.92
C ILE A 764 6.21 -4.54 -13.35
N ALA A 765 7.35 -3.87 -13.51
CA ALA A 765 7.94 -3.64 -14.82
C ALA A 765 8.37 -4.95 -15.50
N PHE A 766 9.02 -5.86 -14.77
CA PHE A 766 9.40 -7.17 -15.29
C PHE A 766 8.19 -8.08 -15.54
N HIS A 767 7.18 -8.07 -14.66
CA HIS A 767 5.90 -8.75 -14.93
C HIS A 767 5.31 -8.32 -16.27
N CYS A 768 5.22 -7.00 -16.49
CA CYS A 768 4.69 -6.46 -17.73
C CYS A 768 5.53 -6.83 -18.95
N VAL A 769 6.86 -6.90 -18.84
CA VAL A 769 7.73 -7.34 -19.96
C VAL A 769 7.42 -8.78 -20.35
N GLU A 770 7.34 -9.68 -19.38
CA GLU A 770 7.14 -11.11 -19.66
C GLU A 770 5.73 -11.36 -20.21
N ARG A 771 4.71 -10.68 -19.67
CA ARG A 771 3.35 -10.71 -20.23
C ARG A 771 3.29 -10.12 -21.63
N ASP A 772 3.82 -8.92 -21.83
CA ASP A 772 3.72 -8.22 -23.11
C ASP A 772 4.54 -8.96 -24.20
N THR A 773 5.61 -9.68 -23.84
CA THR A 773 6.34 -10.56 -24.76
C THR A 773 5.42 -11.57 -25.44
N LYS A 774 4.55 -12.24 -24.69
CA LYS A 774 3.57 -13.19 -25.25
C LYS A 774 2.55 -12.48 -26.14
N LEU A 775 2.03 -11.33 -25.69
CA LEU A 775 1.03 -10.57 -26.44
C LEU A 775 1.58 -10.06 -27.78
N TYR A 776 2.82 -9.57 -27.82
CA TYR A 776 3.44 -9.18 -29.07
C TYR A 776 3.74 -10.39 -29.97
N ALA A 777 4.17 -11.53 -29.41
CA ALA A 777 4.33 -12.75 -30.18
C ALA A 777 3.02 -13.23 -30.82
N GLU A 778 1.91 -13.22 -30.05
CA GLU A 778 0.56 -13.52 -30.54
C GLU A 778 0.05 -12.50 -31.58
N SER A 779 0.53 -11.25 -31.54
CA SER A 779 0.23 -10.23 -32.55
C SER A 779 0.97 -10.43 -33.89
N GLY A 780 1.84 -11.44 -33.98
CA GLY A 780 2.65 -11.74 -35.16
C GLY A 780 4.04 -11.09 -35.18
N LEU A 781 4.48 -10.50 -34.06
CA LEU A 781 5.83 -9.93 -33.94
C LEU A 781 6.84 -10.99 -33.47
N GLU A 782 7.95 -11.15 -34.19
CA GLU A 782 9.02 -12.06 -33.78
C GLU A 782 9.87 -11.44 -32.64
N VAL A 783 9.59 -11.82 -31.39
CA VAL A 783 10.27 -11.25 -30.21
C VAL A 783 11.55 -11.98 -29.81
N GLY A 784 11.59 -13.31 -29.99
CA GLY A 784 12.70 -14.16 -29.52
C GLY A 784 12.64 -14.47 -28.01
N ASN A 785 13.62 -15.23 -27.51
CA ASN A 785 13.59 -15.78 -26.14
C ASN A 785 13.97 -14.75 -25.06
N ILE A 786 12.99 -14.30 -24.28
CA ILE A 786 13.15 -13.27 -23.23
C ILE A 786 13.92 -13.78 -21.99
N GLU A 787 13.91 -15.09 -21.70
CA GLU A 787 14.67 -15.67 -20.58
C GLU A 787 16.17 -15.58 -20.80
N LYS A 788 16.62 -15.71 -22.06
CA LYS A 788 18.03 -15.53 -22.40
C LYS A 788 18.45 -14.07 -22.39
N ASN A 789 17.57 -13.16 -22.82
CA ASN A 789 17.82 -11.73 -22.88
C ASN A 789 16.53 -10.92 -22.70
N LYS A 790 16.42 -10.23 -21.56
CA LYS A 790 15.23 -9.46 -21.20
C LYS A 790 15.03 -8.21 -22.07
N THR A 791 16.02 -7.77 -22.87
CA THR A 791 15.86 -6.63 -23.79
C THR A 791 15.25 -6.99 -25.15
N ASN A 792 15.05 -8.28 -25.42
CA ASN A 792 14.54 -8.77 -26.71
C ASN A 792 13.19 -8.15 -27.10
N LEU A 793 12.28 -7.96 -26.14
CA LEU A 793 11.00 -7.30 -26.41
C LEU A 793 11.17 -5.87 -26.93
N THR A 794 11.96 -5.04 -26.24
CA THR A 794 12.22 -3.67 -26.68
C THR A 794 12.87 -3.64 -28.06
N MET A 795 13.83 -4.52 -28.31
CA MET A 795 14.48 -4.65 -29.62
C MET A 795 13.49 -4.99 -30.73
N ALA A 796 12.68 -6.03 -30.54
CA ALA A 796 11.71 -6.49 -31.53
C ALA A 796 10.65 -5.42 -31.83
N VAL A 797 10.13 -4.75 -30.79
CA VAL A 797 9.18 -3.64 -30.95
C VAL A 797 9.81 -2.48 -31.72
N MET A 798 11.12 -2.25 -31.56
CA MET A 798 11.86 -1.22 -32.30
C MET A 798 12.26 -1.65 -33.72
N GLY A 799 12.12 -2.93 -34.09
CA GLY A 799 12.64 -3.48 -35.34
C GLY A 799 14.18 -3.63 -35.38
N VAL A 800 14.81 -3.71 -34.20
CA VAL A 800 16.27 -3.83 -34.04
C VAL A 800 16.65 -5.26 -33.67
N LYS A 801 17.82 -5.73 -34.11
CA LYS A 801 18.31 -7.08 -33.82
C LYS A 801 19.78 -7.09 -33.43
N LEU A 802 20.20 -8.19 -32.80
CA LEU A 802 21.61 -8.47 -32.49
C LEU A 802 22.28 -9.11 -33.70
N GLU A 803 23.46 -8.62 -34.05
CA GLU A 803 24.35 -9.19 -35.07
C GLU A 803 25.71 -9.47 -34.43
N ASN A 804 26.11 -10.74 -34.36
CA ASN A 804 27.31 -11.21 -33.66
C ASN A 804 27.35 -10.82 -32.16
N GLY A 805 26.18 -10.77 -31.51
CA GLY A 805 26.06 -10.49 -30.08
C GLY A 805 25.96 -9.01 -29.69
N ILE A 806 26.03 -8.08 -30.66
CA ILE A 806 25.90 -6.63 -30.44
C ILE A 806 24.89 -6.00 -31.41
N ILE A 807 24.38 -4.81 -31.08
CA ILE A 807 23.50 -4.05 -31.98
C ILE A 807 24.35 -3.23 -32.95
N LYS A 808 24.27 -3.54 -34.25
CA LYS A 808 24.93 -2.77 -35.32
C LYS A 808 23.99 -1.80 -36.05
N THR A 809 22.69 -1.91 -35.80
CA THR A 809 21.69 -1.04 -36.43
C THR A 809 21.91 0.41 -35.99
N GLU A 810 22.12 1.29 -36.96
CA GLU A 810 22.16 2.73 -36.75
C GLU A 810 20.78 3.36 -36.91
N PHE A 811 20.59 4.51 -36.27
CA PHE A 811 19.29 5.18 -36.26
C PHE A 811 18.94 5.74 -37.64
N ASP A 812 17.75 5.38 -38.13
CA ASP A 812 17.04 6.02 -39.24
C ASP A 812 15.60 6.31 -38.81
N LYS A 813 15.03 7.42 -39.31
CA LYS A 813 13.68 7.87 -38.99
C LYS A 813 12.61 6.84 -39.41
N SER A 814 12.87 6.08 -40.47
CA SER A 814 11.99 5.02 -40.95
C SER A 814 11.68 3.96 -39.87
N PHE A 815 12.65 3.64 -39.00
CA PHE A 815 12.43 2.71 -37.90
C PHE A 815 11.44 3.23 -36.85
N ALA A 816 11.49 4.53 -36.53
CA ALA A 816 10.54 5.12 -35.59
C ALA A 816 9.11 5.07 -36.17
N GLU A 817 8.95 5.37 -37.46
CA GLU A 817 7.67 5.28 -38.17
C GLU A 817 7.14 3.84 -38.22
N ASN A 818 8.02 2.84 -38.27
CA ASN A 818 7.68 1.41 -38.39
C ASN A 818 7.69 0.60 -37.08
N ALA A 819 8.07 1.16 -35.93
CA ALA A 819 8.04 0.44 -34.64
C ALA A 819 6.68 -0.25 -34.36
N ALA A 820 6.61 -1.30 -33.57
CA ALA A 820 5.34 -2.01 -33.37
C ALA A 820 4.32 -1.25 -32.47
N ASN A 821 4.70 -0.13 -31.85
CA ASN A 821 3.83 0.60 -30.92
C ASN A 821 3.85 2.12 -31.10
N ARG A 822 2.93 2.83 -30.40
CA ARG A 822 2.79 4.28 -30.50
C ARG A 822 3.81 5.06 -29.69
N TYR A 823 4.32 4.50 -28.59
CA TYR A 823 5.31 5.16 -27.74
C TYR A 823 6.61 5.44 -28.48
N LEU A 824 7.06 4.50 -29.32
CA LEU A 824 8.34 4.56 -30.04
C LEU A 824 8.24 5.22 -31.42
N ARG A 825 7.07 5.78 -31.78
CA ARG A 825 6.89 6.62 -32.97
C ARG A 825 7.62 7.96 -32.89
N ASN A 826 7.95 8.41 -31.69
CA ASN A 826 8.71 9.64 -31.51
C ASN A 826 10.21 9.38 -31.75
N ALA A 827 10.75 9.93 -32.84
CA ALA A 827 12.14 9.76 -33.26
C ALA A 827 13.19 10.08 -32.17
N ARG A 828 12.97 11.13 -31.37
CA ARG A 828 13.90 11.51 -30.28
C ARG A 828 13.96 10.41 -29.22
N TRP A 829 12.80 9.94 -28.76
CA TRP A 829 12.72 8.93 -27.72
C TRP A 829 13.18 7.55 -28.21
N TYR A 830 12.85 7.19 -29.46
CA TYR A 830 13.39 6.00 -30.11
C TYR A 830 14.92 6.00 -30.09
N LYS A 831 15.55 7.09 -30.55
CA LYS A 831 17.01 7.22 -30.61
C LYS A 831 17.64 7.08 -29.22
N LEU A 832 17.13 7.80 -28.21
CA LEU A 832 17.67 7.74 -26.85
C LEU A 832 17.62 6.33 -26.27
N ILE A 833 16.54 5.59 -26.51
CA ILE A 833 16.42 4.20 -26.06
C ILE A 833 17.41 3.31 -26.81
N LEU A 834 17.56 3.48 -28.13
CA LEU A 834 18.55 2.75 -28.93
C LEU A 834 19.98 2.97 -28.42
N ASP A 835 20.34 4.22 -28.11
CA ASP A 835 21.66 4.59 -27.59
C ASP A 835 21.94 3.94 -26.22
N ASN A 836 20.95 3.90 -25.33
CA ASN A 836 21.07 3.23 -24.03
C ASN A 836 21.12 1.71 -24.16
N LEU A 837 20.39 1.16 -25.13
CA LEU A 837 20.33 -0.26 -25.40
C LEU A 837 21.65 -0.80 -25.96
N LYS A 838 22.34 -0.02 -26.81
CA LYS A 838 23.70 -0.33 -27.30
C LYS A 838 24.74 -0.47 -26.17
N LYS A 839 24.52 0.24 -25.06
CA LYS A 839 25.39 0.23 -23.87
C LYS A 839 24.93 -0.75 -22.78
N SER A 840 23.87 -1.51 -23.03
CA SER A 840 23.26 -2.40 -22.04
C SER A 840 23.72 -3.84 -22.26
N GLU A 841 24.48 -4.37 -21.32
CA GLU A 841 24.96 -5.75 -21.38
C GLU A 841 23.91 -6.77 -20.88
N ARG A 842 23.70 -7.84 -21.66
CA ARG A 842 22.72 -8.91 -21.38
C ARG A 842 22.88 -9.53 -19.98
N ALA A 843 24.12 -9.84 -19.59
CA ALA A 843 24.39 -10.52 -18.33
C ALA A 843 23.98 -9.66 -17.12
N VAL A 844 24.26 -8.35 -17.19
CA VAL A 844 23.90 -7.37 -16.14
C VAL A 844 22.39 -7.25 -16.01
N VAL A 845 21.66 -7.17 -17.12
CA VAL A 845 20.20 -7.07 -17.11
C VAL A 845 19.55 -8.33 -16.49
N ASN A 846 20.07 -9.52 -16.81
CA ASN A 846 19.56 -10.76 -16.23
C ASN A 846 19.79 -10.83 -14.71
N GLU A 847 20.98 -10.41 -14.24
CA GLU A 847 21.24 -10.31 -12.80
C GLU A 847 20.38 -9.22 -12.13
N PHE A 848 20.14 -8.09 -12.81
CA PHE A 848 19.22 -7.04 -12.33
C PHE A 848 17.79 -7.58 -12.15
N ARG A 849 17.26 -8.30 -13.15
CA ARG A 849 15.95 -8.96 -13.06
C ARG A 849 15.86 -9.87 -11.86
N ASN A 850 16.84 -10.74 -11.67
CA ASN A 850 16.88 -11.65 -10.51
C ASN A 850 16.97 -10.88 -9.19
N THR A 851 17.82 -9.85 -9.13
CA THR A 851 17.98 -9.01 -7.95
C THR A 851 16.68 -8.35 -7.53
N VAL A 852 15.91 -7.82 -8.49
CA VAL A 852 14.60 -7.23 -8.25
C VAL A 852 13.59 -8.27 -7.78
N CYS A 853 13.47 -9.40 -8.48
CA CYS A 853 12.48 -10.42 -8.14
C CYS A 853 12.73 -10.98 -6.74
N HIS A 854 13.97 -11.29 -6.37
CA HIS A 854 14.32 -11.88 -5.07
C HIS A 854 14.59 -10.84 -3.97
N LEU A 855 14.46 -9.54 -4.25
CA LEU A 855 14.79 -8.44 -3.33
C LEU A 855 16.23 -8.49 -2.81
N ASN A 856 17.16 -9.08 -3.56
CA ASN A 856 18.52 -9.37 -3.09
C ASN A 856 19.30 -8.12 -2.68
N ALA A 857 19.08 -6.98 -3.36
CA ALA A 857 19.73 -5.71 -3.01
C ALA A 857 19.34 -5.21 -1.62
N ILE A 858 18.08 -5.42 -1.21
CA ILE A 858 17.56 -5.02 0.10
C ILE A 858 17.84 -6.09 1.16
N ARG A 859 17.75 -7.38 0.80
CA ARG A 859 18.08 -8.51 1.68
C ARG A 859 19.52 -8.46 2.17
N ASN A 860 20.42 -7.92 1.35
CA ASN A 860 21.85 -7.75 1.66
C ASN A 860 22.24 -6.26 1.79
N ILE A 861 21.29 -5.41 2.21
CA ILE A 861 21.48 -3.96 2.32
C ILE A 861 22.69 -3.55 3.18
N ASN A 862 23.00 -4.30 4.23
CA ASN A 862 24.14 -4.06 5.11
C ASN A 862 25.50 -4.11 4.39
N ILE A 863 25.59 -4.85 3.29
CA ILE A 863 26.78 -4.94 2.44
C ILE A 863 26.75 -3.83 1.40
N ASN A 864 25.61 -3.68 0.72
CA ASN A 864 25.48 -2.80 -0.45
C ASN A 864 25.40 -1.30 -0.10
N ILE A 865 25.07 -0.94 1.14
CA ILE A 865 24.91 0.46 1.57
C ILE A 865 26.22 1.12 2.03
N LYS A 866 27.31 0.36 2.11
CA LYS A 866 28.60 0.85 2.60
C LYS A 866 29.11 1.97 1.68
N GLU A 867 29.82 2.93 2.26
CA GLU A 867 30.55 4.00 1.53
C GLU A 867 29.72 5.02 0.77
N ILE A 868 28.40 5.02 0.89
CA ILE A 868 27.56 6.05 0.26
C ILE A 868 27.93 7.44 0.80
N LYS A 869 28.14 8.40 -0.10
CA LYS A 869 28.56 9.75 0.28
C LYS A 869 27.38 10.62 0.71
N GLU A 870 26.30 10.60 -0.08
CA GLU A 870 25.09 11.40 0.14
C GLU A 870 23.86 10.69 -0.41
N VAL A 871 22.70 10.94 0.20
CA VAL A 871 21.42 10.38 -0.22
C VAL A 871 20.40 11.50 -0.33
N GLU A 872 19.95 11.76 -1.54
CA GLU A 872 18.98 12.82 -1.84
C GLU A 872 17.53 12.32 -1.84
N ASN A 873 17.31 11.10 -2.30
CA ASN A 873 15.99 10.48 -2.41
C ASN A 873 16.08 8.94 -2.36
N TYR A 874 14.93 8.27 -2.20
CA TYR A 874 14.88 6.80 -2.14
C TYR A 874 15.21 6.11 -3.47
N PHE A 875 15.01 6.80 -4.61
CA PHE A 875 15.40 6.31 -5.93
C PHE A 875 16.92 6.16 -6.03
N ALA A 876 17.65 7.20 -5.64
CA ALA A 876 19.10 7.24 -5.59
C ALA A 876 19.66 6.17 -4.64
N LEU A 877 19.10 6.06 -3.43
CA LEU A 877 19.51 5.03 -2.47
C LEU A 877 19.29 3.62 -3.04
N TYR A 878 18.12 3.35 -3.60
CA TYR A 878 17.80 2.04 -4.16
C TYR A 878 18.73 1.67 -5.33
N HIS A 879 18.95 2.58 -6.27
CA HIS A 879 19.84 2.30 -7.40
C HIS A 879 21.30 2.17 -7.00
N TYR A 880 21.76 2.88 -5.97
CA TYR A 880 23.09 2.64 -5.42
C TYR A 880 23.21 1.20 -4.88
N LEU A 881 22.22 0.74 -4.10
CA LEU A 881 22.21 -0.62 -3.57
C LEU A 881 22.20 -1.70 -4.67
N ILE A 882 21.41 -1.48 -5.73
CA ILE A 882 21.35 -2.37 -6.89
C ILE A 882 22.68 -2.37 -7.64
N GLN A 883 23.24 -1.19 -7.93
CA GLN A 883 24.49 -1.08 -8.69
C GLN A 883 25.68 -1.66 -7.92
N LYS A 884 25.74 -1.48 -6.60
CA LYS A 884 26.72 -2.15 -5.74
C LYS A 884 26.54 -3.67 -5.71
N HIS A 885 25.29 -4.17 -5.70
CA HIS A 885 25.03 -5.60 -5.85
C HIS A 885 25.55 -6.13 -7.19
N LEU A 886 25.30 -5.39 -8.29
CA LEU A 886 25.80 -5.77 -9.62
C LEU A 886 27.33 -5.75 -9.65
N GLU A 887 27.99 -4.68 -9.21
CA GLU A 887 29.44 -4.58 -9.09
C GLU A 887 30.02 -5.80 -8.34
N ASN A 888 29.48 -6.12 -7.16
CA ASN A 888 29.93 -7.26 -6.37
C ASN A 888 29.78 -8.61 -7.10
N ARG A 889 28.76 -8.77 -7.95
CA ARG A 889 28.49 -10.00 -8.71
C ARG A 889 29.31 -10.12 -9.99
N PHE A 890 29.87 -9.01 -10.44
CA PHE A 890 30.69 -8.90 -11.65
C PHE A 890 32.16 -8.56 -11.37
N ALA A 891 32.58 -8.46 -10.11
CA ALA A 891 33.95 -8.19 -9.71
C ALA A 891 34.96 -9.17 -10.34
N ASP A 892 34.59 -10.45 -10.41
CA ASP A 892 35.47 -11.53 -10.90
C ASP A 892 35.18 -11.92 -12.37
N LYS A 893 34.22 -11.25 -13.00
CA LYS A 893 33.73 -11.59 -14.34
C LYS A 893 34.19 -10.55 -15.35
N LYS A 894 34.46 -11.00 -16.57
CA LYS A 894 34.73 -10.09 -17.68
C LYS A 894 33.46 -9.32 -18.02
N VAL A 895 33.49 -8.00 -17.86
CA VAL A 895 32.46 -7.05 -18.29
C VAL A 895 32.92 -6.28 -19.51
N GLU A 896 31.98 -5.79 -20.31
CA GLU A 896 32.29 -4.93 -21.45
C GLU A 896 32.73 -3.52 -21.00
N ARG A 897 33.43 -2.80 -21.88
CA ARG A 897 34.02 -1.48 -21.57
C ARG A 897 32.98 -0.47 -21.06
N ASP A 898 31.81 -0.42 -21.68
CA ASP A 898 30.78 0.56 -21.34
C ASP A 898 30.17 0.26 -19.95
N THR A 899 29.92 -1.02 -19.63
CA THR A 899 29.54 -1.45 -18.27
C THR A 899 30.64 -1.11 -17.25
N GLY A 900 31.91 -1.35 -17.61
CA GLY A 900 33.07 -1.04 -16.76
C GLY A 900 33.21 0.45 -16.44
N ASP A 901 32.90 1.34 -17.40
CA ASP A 901 32.87 2.79 -17.17
C ASP A 901 31.80 3.18 -16.14
N PHE A 902 30.62 2.57 -16.21
CA PHE A 902 29.56 2.79 -15.22
C PHE A 902 29.95 2.36 -13.81
N ILE A 903 30.62 1.21 -13.66
CA ILE A 903 31.11 0.72 -12.37
C ILE A 903 32.20 1.66 -11.84
N SER A 904 33.10 2.13 -12.70
CA SER A 904 34.14 3.09 -12.31
C SER A 904 33.54 4.41 -11.79
N LYS A 905 32.51 4.93 -12.45
CA LYS A 905 31.78 6.14 -12.01
C LYS A 905 31.02 5.95 -10.70
N LEU A 906 30.45 4.77 -10.46
CA LEU A 906 29.80 4.42 -9.20
C LEU A 906 30.80 4.49 -8.03
N GLU A 907 32.01 3.98 -8.25
CA GLU A 907 33.06 3.94 -7.25
C GLU A 907 33.70 5.32 -7.01
N GLU A 908 33.89 6.11 -8.06
CA GLU A 908 34.41 7.49 -7.98
C GLU A 908 33.48 8.42 -7.20
N HIS A 909 32.18 8.42 -7.54
CA HIS A 909 31.24 9.40 -7.00
C HIS A 909 30.57 8.95 -5.70
N LYS A 910 30.62 7.66 -5.38
CA LYS A 910 29.99 7.07 -4.18
C LYS A 910 28.50 7.42 -4.08
N THR A 911 27.86 7.49 -5.24
CA THR A 911 26.41 7.65 -5.47
C THR A 911 26.05 6.88 -6.74
N TYR A 912 24.76 6.70 -7.00
CA TYR A 912 24.31 5.92 -8.15
C TYR A 912 24.70 6.59 -9.48
N CYS A 913 25.05 5.77 -10.48
CA CYS A 913 25.30 6.22 -11.85
C CYS A 913 23.98 6.32 -12.62
N LYS A 914 23.54 7.54 -12.95
CA LYS A 914 22.27 7.81 -13.68
C LYS A 914 22.20 7.11 -15.04
N ASP A 915 23.28 7.15 -15.82
CA ASP A 915 23.33 6.53 -17.15
C ASP A 915 23.26 5.00 -17.06
N PHE A 916 23.85 4.42 -16.02
CA PHE A 916 23.79 2.97 -15.82
C PHE A 916 22.35 2.51 -15.53
N VAL A 917 21.60 3.28 -14.73
CA VAL A 917 20.16 3.02 -14.49
C VAL A 917 19.41 2.92 -15.81
N LYS A 918 19.62 3.90 -16.71
CA LYS A 918 18.97 3.94 -18.01
C LYS A 918 19.35 2.75 -18.88
N ALA A 919 20.60 2.27 -18.82
CA ALA A 919 21.08 1.12 -19.58
C ALA A 919 20.38 -0.19 -19.15
N TYR A 920 20.46 -0.58 -17.87
CA TYR A 920 19.88 -1.86 -17.45
C TYR A 920 18.34 -1.86 -17.33
N CYS A 921 17.70 -0.68 -17.37
CA CYS A 921 16.24 -0.54 -17.45
C CYS A 921 15.68 -0.56 -18.89
N THR A 922 16.52 -0.74 -19.91
CA THR A 922 16.10 -0.85 -21.32
C THR A 922 15.11 -1.98 -21.64
N PRO A 923 14.98 -3.09 -20.87
CA PRO A 923 13.86 -4.02 -21.04
C PRO A 923 12.49 -3.35 -21.01
N PHE A 924 12.35 -2.23 -20.31
CA PHE A 924 11.10 -1.49 -20.19
C PHE A 924 10.94 -0.40 -21.25
N GLY A 925 11.94 -0.20 -22.11
CA GLY A 925 12.00 0.87 -23.11
C GLY A 925 10.85 0.88 -24.09
N TYR A 926 10.29 -0.29 -24.43
CA TYR A 926 9.11 -0.39 -25.29
C TYR A 926 7.90 0.41 -24.74
N ASN A 927 7.78 0.55 -23.43
CA ASN A 927 6.79 1.42 -22.78
C ASN A 927 7.49 2.69 -22.27
N LEU A 928 7.48 3.74 -23.09
CA LEU A 928 8.24 4.98 -22.84
C LEU A 928 7.89 5.64 -21.49
N VAL A 929 6.61 5.70 -21.13
CA VAL A 929 6.17 6.34 -19.88
C VAL A 929 6.70 5.57 -18.68
N ARG A 930 6.62 4.23 -18.71
CA ARG A 930 7.21 3.38 -17.69
C ARG A 930 8.73 3.57 -17.63
N TYR A 931 9.41 3.55 -18.78
CA TYR A 931 10.86 3.72 -18.85
C TYR A 931 11.30 5.04 -18.22
N LYS A 932 10.69 6.17 -18.60
CA LYS A 932 11.00 7.48 -18.01
C LYS A 932 10.77 7.50 -16.49
N ASN A 933 9.59 7.07 -16.05
CA ASN A 933 9.24 7.09 -14.64
C ASN A 933 10.12 6.15 -13.78
N LEU A 934 10.74 5.12 -14.38
CA LEU A 934 11.59 4.17 -13.66
C LEU A 934 13.09 4.43 -13.82
N THR A 935 13.49 5.46 -14.56
CA THR A 935 14.91 5.79 -14.81
C THR A 935 15.29 7.22 -14.43
N ILE A 936 14.31 8.09 -14.13
CA ILE A 936 14.51 9.49 -13.77
C ILE A 936 13.86 9.73 -12.41
N ASP A 937 14.65 10.16 -11.41
CA ASP A 937 14.20 10.31 -10.02
C ASP A 937 13.04 11.30 -9.87
N GLY A 938 13.10 12.45 -10.55
CA GLY A 938 12.06 13.48 -10.53
C GLY A 938 10.70 13.04 -11.09
N LEU A 939 10.64 11.94 -11.85
CA LEU A 939 9.41 11.39 -12.42
C LEU A 939 8.93 10.11 -11.70
N PHE A 940 9.72 9.61 -10.75
CA PHE A 940 9.50 8.31 -10.12
C PHE A 940 8.39 8.33 -9.08
N ASP A 941 8.40 9.30 -8.16
CA ASP A 941 7.43 9.40 -7.07
C ASP A 941 6.44 10.53 -7.29
N LYS A 942 5.15 10.16 -7.34
CA LYS A 942 4.03 11.10 -7.43
C LYS A 942 4.02 12.14 -6.31
N ASN A 943 4.54 11.81 -5.13
CA ASN A 943 4.56 12.70 -3.97
C ASN A 943 5.75 13.68 -3.98
N TYR A 944 6.78 13.41 -4.79
CA TYR A 944 7.99 14.22 -4.88
C TYR A 944 8.31 14.54 -6.35
N PRO A 945 7.45 15.34 -7.04
CA PRO A 945 7.70 15.71 -8.43
C PRO A 945 8.97 16.56 -8.53
N GLY A 946 9.84 16.20 -9.48
CA GLY A 946 11.08 16.91 -9.80
C GLY A 946 11.14 17.35 -11.27
N LYS A 947 12.32 17.77 -11.72
CA LYS A 947 12.56 18.17 -13.12
C LYS A 947 12.78 16.95 -14.01
N ASP A 948 12.38 17.06 -15.27
CA ASP A 948 12.71 16.08 -16.32
C ASP A 948 14.13 16.36 -16.85
N ASP A 949 14.84 15.33 -17.31
CA ASP A 949 16.19 15.45 -17.89
C ASP A 949 16.24 16.42 -19.09
N SER A 950 15.07 16.69 -19.68
CA SER A 950 14.92 17.58 -20.84
C SER A 950 15.00 19.08 -20.53
N ASP A 951 14.99 19.48 -19.25
CA ASP A 951 15.16 20.88 -18.83
C ASP A 951 16.64 21.30 -18.70
N GLU A 952 17.59 20.36 -18.63
CA GLU A 952 19.04 20.65 -18.62
C GLU A 952 19.66 20.66 -20.03
N GLN A 953 18.93 20.16 -21.04
CA GLN A 953 19.38 20.06 -22.43
C GLN A 953 18.71 21.08 -23.39
N LYS A 954 17.92 22.02 -22.85
CA LYS A 954 17.47 23.23 -23.56
C LYS A 954 18.33 24.40 -23.13
#